data_AF-A0A951GW03-F1
#
_entry.id   AF-A0A951GW03-F1
#
_cell.length_a   1.000
_cell.length_b   1.000
_cell.length_c   1.000
_cell.angle_alpha   90.00
_cell.angle_beta   90.00
_cell.angle_gamma   90.00
#
_symmetry.space_group_name_H-M   'P 1'
#
loop_
_entity.id
_entity.type
_entity.pdbx_description
1 polymer ?
#
loop_
_entity_poly.entity_id
_entity_poly.type
_entity_poly.pdbx_seq_one_letter_code
_entity_poly.pdbx_strand_id
1 'polypeptide(L)'
;MIDCEPSDVASVSYVELYGYHNLTGQLPSFVLPLFADRSRHNALFVQHVNRENIVTGFGQVDAVGCRTISRRAGPSVGDEFWAAFEWDPDDYVIARASDLTKLLIARRMPETTMTSPFLHLAIVDFCNLHDYRGAALAAAFKSLETASGDYALYWRDSIILLPALRRALADLVREQIPHRHPAERKDYLLRCIDDVRVGRRRTYPIFALPAEFLSVVEADARGWEHILSRIRKLAAFFGVEDILVRVGASGPLQDSQGSVVEYRHLFQKLNKALSDRELIERRFWLGTDQDPEDLPNLLDRIRPGLVETLEFEYIYDRGVKEAKNRFVRCAHCGRRHHYRGYVLQYPDGRRVLVGKDCGRAYYGLWFHQKEADFGAQLSRARALLKLQRVASLLPAAAKELSTVLEGEWCDRALALGRTLRMQFPNLWRRLQATSSGRLLVSTRVRDAEAEAAQDARIDREIERRARDAGYADQDEYVRRNRSLVGTDESLRKKPIYKTEPREFGRLRGYRYLATSVSEPKRRLANMLQDLDRSGKELRALQTDTLSTEALRGKLKNVQRLTSAIERVLSGLMECGSFLDASNLKTLADWANALKSGEGIYTVENGLLSLRIPSGRMFTLEATFSPVPNISALGELGRALET
;
A
#
# COMPACT_ATOMS: atom_id res chain seq x y z
N MET A 1 5.88 1.23 -4.28
CA MET A 1 5.59 2.59 -3.77
C MET A 1 6.01 2.59 -2.32
N ILE A 2 6.93 3.47 -1.95
CA ILE A 2 7.28 3.72 -0.54
C ILE A 2 6.22 4.70 -0.04
N ASP A 3 5.44 4.31 0.97
CA ASP A 3 4.40 5.17 1.56
C ASP A 3 5.09 6.25 2.41
N CYS A 4 5.25 7.45 1.86
CA CYS A 4 5.66 8.63 2.62
C CYS A 4 4.40 9.33 3.17
N GLU A 5 4.24 9.41 4.50
CA GLU A 5 3.16 10.20 5.10
C GLU A 5 3.42 11.71 4.88
N PRO A 6 2.49 12.48 4.29
CA PRO A 6 2.72 13.89 3.94
C PRO A 6 2.83 14.88 5.11
N SER A 7 2.67 14.44 6.36
CA SER A 7 2.42 15.34 7.50
C SER A 7 3.63 15.71 8.37
N ASP A 8 4.80 15.09 8.18
CA ASP A 8 6.00 15.40 8.96
C ASP A 8 7.21 15.66 8.07
N VAL A 9 7.10 16.61 7.14
CA VAL A 9 8.29 17.16 6.46
C VAL A 9 9.01 18.06 7.47
N ALA A 10 9.71 17.45 8.44
CA ALA A 10 10.78 18.15 9.13
C ALA A 10 11.74 18.64 8.04
N SER A 11 11.95 19.95 7.93
CA SER A 11 12.80 20.56 6.93
C SER A 11 14.27 20.26 7.23
N VAL A 12 14.69 19.02 6.96
CA VAL A 12 16.10 18.65 6.93
C VAL A 12 16.68 19.32 5.69
N SER A 13 17.44 20.40 5.90
CA SER A 13 18.05 21.17 4.80
C SER A 13 19.34 20.52 4.28
N TYR A 14 19.93 19.61 5.06
CA TYR A 14 21.21 18.96 4.77
C TYR A 14 21.21 17.51 5.26
N VAL A 15 21.67 16.59 4.41
CA VAL A 15 21.88 15.17 4.73
C VAL A 15 23.18 14.69 4.11
N GLU A 16 23.75 13.60 4.63
CA GLU A 16 24.94 12.97 4.04
C GLU A 16 24.54 11.71 3.26
N LEU A 17 25.12 11.51 2.07
CA LEU A 17 25.00 10.28 1.31
C LEU A 17 25.53 9.11 2.15
N TYR A 18 24.64 8.15 2.41
CA TYR A 18 24.89 7.01 3.28
C TYR A 18 25.11 5.74 2.47
N GLY A 19 24.35 5.57 1.40
CA GLY A 19 24.37 4.36 0.62
C GLY A 19 23.36 4.38 -0.52
N TYR A 20 22.98 3.20 -0.98
CA TYR A 20 21.91 3.04 -1.95
C TYR A 20 21.12 1.75 -1.72
N HIS A 21 19.96 1.64 -2.38
CA HIS A 21 19.13 0.45 -2.36
C HIS A 21 18.64 0.10 -3.77
N ASN A 22 18.88 -1.14 -4.18
CA ASN A 22 18.40 -1.68 -5.46
C ASN A 22 16.99 -2.23 -5.28
N LEU A 23 15.99 -1.44 -5.66
CA LEU A 23 14.57 -1.77 -5.50
C LEU A 23 14.11 -2.96 -6.36
N THR A 24 14.83 -3.23 -7.45
CA THR A 24 14.42 -4.25 -8.43
C THR A 24 15.11 -5.59 -8.22
N GLY A 25 16.28 -5.58 -7.57
CA GLY A 25 17.19 -6.72 -7.51
C GLY A 25 17.77 -7.11 -8.87
N GLN A 26 17.56 -6.31 -9.92
CA GLN A 26 18.04 -6.56 -11.28
C GLN A 26 19.30 -5.74 -11.55
N LEU A 27 20.16 -6.28 -12.41
CA LEU A 27 21.41 -5.66 -12.86
C LEU A 27 21.52 -5.80 -14.38
N PRO A 28 21.96 -4.75 -15.11
CA PRO A 28 22.18 -3.38 -14.63
C PRO A 28 20.86 -2.68 -14.25
N SER A 29 20.88 -1.70 -13.34
CA SER A 29 19.68 -0.90 -13.01
C SER A 29 19.98 0.46 -12.36
N PHE A 30 18.97 1.36 -12.39
CA PHE A 30 18.95 2.53 -11.52
C PHE A 30 18.68 2.08 -10.08
N VAL A 31 19.46 2.61 -9.14
CA VAL A 31 19.30 2.33 -7.71
C VAL A 31 18.96 3.61 -6.96
N LEU A 32 18.32 3.48 -5.80
CA LEU A 32 17.84 4.61 -5.00
C LEU A 32 18.94 5.09 -4.06
N PRO A 33 19.50 6.30 -4.22
CA PRO A 33 20.44 6.86 -3.25
C PRO A 33 19.74 7.11 -1.91
N LEU A 34 20.43 6.75 -0.84
CA LEU A 34 19.96 6.91 0.53
C LEU A 34 20.88 7.87 1.27
N PHE A 35 20.27 8.78 2.01
CA PHE A 35 20.95 9.80 2.79
C PHE A 35 20.66 9.61 4.28
N ALA A 36 21.52 10.12 5.14
CA ALA A 36 21.34 10.08 6.59
C ALA A 36 21.59 11.47 7.19
N ASP A 37 20.72 11.88 8.11
CA ASP A 37 20.96 13.05 8.95
C ASP A 37 21.77 12.63 10.18
N ARG A 38 23.10 12.70 10.07
CA ARG A 38 24.00 12.37 11.18
C ARG A 38 23.86 13.30 12.39
N SER A 39 23.23 14.45 12.23
CA SER A 39 23.14 15.46 13.29
C SER A 39 22.01 15.21 14.27
N ARG A 40 20.92 14.55 13.83
CA ARG A 40 19.71 14.41 14.65
C ARG A 40 19.40 12.96 14.90
N HIS A 41 19.10 12.17 13.88
CA HIS A 41 18.56 10.83 14.03
C HIS A 41 19.14 9.97 12.92
N ASN A 42 19.68 8.77 13.22
CA ASN A 42 20.20 7.79 12.24
C ASN A 42 19.10 7.22 11.30
N ALA A 43 18.10 8.04 10.96
CA ALA A 43 17.08 7.78 9.97
C ALA A 43 17.68 7.91 8.56
N LEU A 44 17.13 7.11 7.66
CA LEU A 44 17.47 7.16 6.24
C LEU A 44 16.46 8.04 5.51
N PHE A 45 16.93 8.75 4.52
CA PHE A 45 16.18 9.72 3.74
C PHE A 45 16.37 9.48 2.25
N VAL A 46 15.37 9.88 1.46
CA VAL A 46 15.44 10.03 0.01
C VAL A 46 15.19 11.49 -0.34
N GLN A 47 15.78 11.95 -1.44
CA GLN A 47 15.56 13.30 -1.95
C GLN A 47 14.18 13.43 -2.63
N HIS A 48 13.54 14.58 -2.46
CA HIS A 48 12.41 15.03 -3.27
C HIS A 48 12.96 15.91 -4.38
N VAL A 49 12.54 15.67 -5.62
CA VAL A 49 13.10 16.36 -6.80
C VAL A 49 11.96 17.00 -7.60
N ASN A 50 12.16 18.24 -8.05
CA ASN A 50 11.23 18.91 -8.96
C ASN A 50 11.49 18.51 -10.43
N ARG A 51 10.78 19.15 -11.37
CA ARG A 51 10.93 18.87 -12.82
C ARG A 51 12.24 19.39 -13.42
N GLU A 52 12.93 20.27 -12.72
CA GLU A 52 14.21 20.86 -13.13
C GLU A 52 15.39 20.09 -12.55
N ASN A 53 15.15 18.90 -12.00
CA ASN A 53 16.17 18.05 -11.41
C ASN A 53 16.84 18.70 -10.17
N ILE A 54 16.12 19.57 -9.47
CA ILE A 54 16.58 20.24 -8.24
C ILE A 54 15.94 19.59 -7.01
N VAL A 55 16.75 19.37 -5.97
CA VAL A 55 16.33 18.84 -4.67
C VAL A 55 15.46 19.87 -3.96
N THR A 56 14.20 19.53 -3.69
CA THR A 56 13.25 20.39 -2.95
C THR A 56 13.08 20.01 -1.49
N GLY A 57 13.63 18.88 -1.06
CA GLY A 57 13.51 18.38 0.31
C GLY A 57 14.01 16.94 0.45
N PHE A 58 13.90 16.40 1.67
CA PHE A 58 14.25 15.03 1.98
C PHE A 58 13.12 14.36 2.78
N GLY A 59 12.77 13.14 2.42
CA GLY A 59 11.70 12.35 3.04
C GLY A 59 12.28 11.12 3.71
N GLN A 60 11.87 10.85 4.94
CA GLN A 60 12.32 9.68 5.68
C GLN A 60 11.80 8.39 5.02
N VAL A 61 12.65 7.36 4.99
CA VAL A 61 12.31 6.01 4.49
C VAL A 61 12.84 4.92 5.40
N ASP A 62 12.08 3.84 5.51
CA ASP A 62 12.55 2.59 6.12
C ASP A 62 13.13 1.69 5.01
N ALA A 63 14.45 1.66 4.89
CA ALA A 63 15.14 0.84 3.88
C ALA A 63 15.88 -0.34 4.54
N VAL A 64 15.39 -1.55 4.32
CA VAL A 64 16.08 -2.80 4.70
C VAL A 64 16.99 -3.24 3.55
N GLY A 65 18.21 -3.69 3.85
CA GLY A 65 19.15 -4.18 2.83
C GLY A 65 19.78 -3.06 1.99
N CYS A 66 20.08 -1.91 2.60
CA CYS A 66 20.87 -0.88 1.96
C CYS A 66 22.36 -1.25 1.90
N ARG A 67 23.01 -0.91 0.79
CA ARG A 67 24.47 -1.02 0.65
C ARG A 67 25.10 0.29 1.09
N THR A 68 25.95 0.23 2.11
CA THR A 68 26.67 1.40 2.61
C THR A 68 27.84 1.72 1.70
N ILE A 69 28.12 3.00 1.55
CA ILE A 69 29.27 3.47 0.76
C ILE A 69 30.20 4.30 1.65
N SER A 70 31.48 4.33 1.30
CA SER A 70 32.49 5.10 2.04
C SER A 70 32.53 6.58 1.64
N ARG A 71 31.93 6.93 0.50
CA ARG A 71 31.97 8.29 -0.06
C ARG A 71 31.08 9.23 0.74
N ARG A 72 31.66 10.36 1.18
CA ARG A 72 30.90 11.45 1.79
C ARG A 72 30.52 12.48 0.73
N ALA A 73 29.22 12.70 0.57
CA ALA A 73 28.65 13.79 -0.21
C ALA A 73 27.46 14.36 0.57
N GLY A 74 27.32 15.67 0.65
CA GLY A 74 26.26 16.32 1.43
C GLY A 74 25.35 17.15 0.55
N PRO A 75 24.36 16.55 -0.16
CA PRO A 75 23.41 17.33 -0.92
C PRO A 75 22.54 18.19 0.00
N SER A 76 22.20 19.37 -0.49
CA SER A 76 21.32 20.32 0.17
C SER A 76 20.09 20.60 -0.69
N VAL A 77 19.04 21.13 -0.08
CA VAL A 77 17.89 21.69 -0.82
C VAL A 77 18.39 22.81 -1.74
N GLY A 78 18.01 22.76 -3.01
CA GLY A 78 18.48 23.67 -4.06
C GLY A 78 19.60 23.11 -4.93
N ASP A 79 20.25 22.01 -4.52
CA ASP A 79 21.25 21.33 -5.36
C ASP A 79 20.60 20.52 -6.49
N GLU A 80 21.40 20.21 -7.51
CA GLU A 80 21.06 19.15 -8.47
C GLU A 80 20.93 17.80 -7.74
N PHE A 81 19.90 17.03 -8.11
CA PHE A 81 19.65 15.74 -7.48
C PHE A 81 20.76 14.72 -7.76
N TRP A 82 20.93 13.81 -6.81
CA TRP A 82 21.88 12.71 -6.94
C TRP A 82 21.19 11.48 -7.49
N ALA A 83 21.78 10.88 -8.51
CA ALA A 83 21.30 9.66 -9.13
C ALA A 83 22.33 8.56 -8.91
N ALA A 84 21.85 7.31 -8.92
CA ALA A 84 22.73 6.16 -8.83
C ALA A 84 22.37 5.10 -9.86
N PHE A 85 23.41 4.42 -10.34
CA PHE A 85 23.30 3.33 -11.29
C PHE A 85 24.25 2.22 -10.88
N GLU A 86 23.78 0.98 -10.91
CA GLU A 86 24.54 -0.23 -10.57
C GLU A 86 24.62 -1.11 -11.82
N TRP A 87 25.83 -1.31 -12.34
CA TRP A 87 26.07 -2.21 -13.47
C TRP A 87 26.18 -3.66 -13.00
N ASP A 88 26.96 -3.86 -11.96
CA ASP A 88 27.13 -5.12 -11.24
C ASP A 88 27.34 -4.83 -9.73
N PRO A 89 27.42 -5.85 -8.85
CA PRO A 89 27.53 -5.63 -7.41
C PRO A 89 28.75 -4.81 -6.96
N ASP A 90 29.80 -4.75 -7.77
CA ASP A 90 31.07 -4.09 -7.47
C ASP A 90 31.30 -2.83 -8.35
N ASP A 91 30.57 -2.68 -9.46
CA ASP A 91 30.58 -1.52 -10.35
C ASP A 91 29.27 -0.72 -10.24
N TYR A 92 29.31 0.31 -9.38
CA TYR A 92 28.22 1.26 -9.21
C TYR A 92 28.73 2.69 -9.23
N VAL A 93 27.84 3.62 -9.56
CA VAL A 93 28.08 5.05 -9.49
C VAL A 93 26.96 5.74 -8.75
N ILE A 94 27.33 6.69 -7.89
CA ILE A 94 26.42 7.68 -7.32
C ILE A 94 27.03 9.05 -7.58
N ALA A 95 26.32 9.87 -8.34
CA ALA A 95 26.79 11.18 -8.80
C ALA A 95 25.60 12.13 -8.97
N ARG A 96 25.89 13.41 -9.22
CA ARG A 96 24.86 14.35 -9.68
C ARG A 96 24.26 13.86 -11.01
N ALA A 97 23.00 14.17 -11.26
CA ALA A 97 22.28 13.67 -12.43
C ALA A 97 22.99 13.97 -13.77
N SER A 98 23.54 15.17 -13.92
CA SER A 98 24.32 15.62 -15.08
C SER A 98 25.61 14.82 -15.28
N ASP A 99 26.32 14.51 -14.20
CA ASP A 99 27.55 13.70 -14.25
C ASP A 99 27.24 12.24 -14.54
N LEU A 100 26.17 11.69 -13.95
CA LEU A 100 25.70 10.34 -14.28
C LEU A 100 25.29 10.24 -15.76
N THR A 101 24.62 11.26 -16.29
CA THR A 101 24.23 11.32 -17.71
C THR A 101 25.45 11.21 -18.62
N LYS A 102 26.50 11.99 -18.36
CA LYS A 102 27.76 11.93 -19.12
C LYS A 102 28.39 10.54 -19.08
N LEU A 103 28.38 9.90 -17.90
CA LEU A 103 28.93 8.55 -17.72
C LEU A 103 28.14 7.47 -18.46
N LEU A 104 26.81 7.52 -18.40
CA LEU A 104 25.93 6.58 -19.11
C LEU A 104 26.11 6.68 -20.63
N ILE A 105 26.21 7.91 -21.15
CA ILE A 105 26.48 8.16 -22.58
C ILE A 105 27.88 7.67 -22.96
N ALA A 106 28.91 8.01 -22.16
CA ALA A 106 30.29 7.62 -22.43
C ALA A 106 30.48 6.09 -22.45
N ARG A 107 29.75 5.35 -21.60
CA ARG A 107 29.76 3.88 -21.59
C ARG A 107 28.90 3.24 -22.69
N ARG A 108 28.33 4.02 -23.60
CA ARG A 108 27.43 3.56 -24.69
C ARG A 108 26.29 2.66 -24.20
N MET A 109 25.80 2.92 -22.97
CA MET A 109 24.70 2.15 -22.39
C MET A 109 23.42 2.15 -23.24
N PRO A 110 23.08 3.20 -24.01
CA PRO A 110 21.96 3.14 -24.95
C PRO A 110 22.09 1.98 -25.96
N GLU A 111 23.30 1.58 -26.37
CA GLU A 111 23.48 0.50 -27.34
C GLU A 111 23.46 -0.89 -26.68
N THR A 112 24.03 -1.01 -25.47
CA THR A 112 24.22 -2.32 -24.78
C THR A 112 23.00 -2.79 -23.98
N THR A 113 22.09 -1.88 -23.60
CA THR A 113 20.90 -2.21 -22.80
C THR A 113 19.69 -2.65 -23.60
N MET A 114 19.83 -2.84 -24.92
CA MET A 114 18.73 -3.28 -25.79
C MET A 114 18.11 -4.63 -25.39
N THR A 115 18.83 -5.47 -24.65
CA THR A 115 18.31 -6.73 -24.08
C THR A 115 17.35 -6.52 -22.91
N SER A 116 17.32 -5.32 -22.31
CA SER A 116 16.37 -4.89 -21.29
C SER A 116 15.65 -3.61 -21.76
N PRO A 117 14.61 -3.72 -22.58
CA PRO A 117 13.99 -2.58 -23.26
C PRO A 117 13.45 -1.49 -22.33
N PHE A 118 12.99 -1.86 -21.13
CA PHE A 118 12.54 -0.90 -20.12
C PHE A 118 13.68 -0.14 -19.47
N LEU A 119 14.80 -0.80 -19.19
CA LEU A 119 15.99 -0.13 -18.69
C LEU A 119 16.56 0.81 -19.76
N HIS A 120 16.60 0.35 -21.00
CA HIS A 120 17.01 1.18 -22.14
C HIS A 120 16.13 2.45 -22.24
N LEU A 121 14.80 2.31 -22.17
CA LEU A 121 13.88 3.45 -22.14
C LEU A 121 14.15 4.38 -20.95
N ALA A 122 14.37 3.84 -19.75
CA ALA A 122 14.68 4.63 -18.56
C ALA A 122 15.99 5.42 -18.72
N ILE A 123 17.03 4.82 -19.32
CA ILE A 123 18.31 5.48 -19.59
C ILE A 123 18.14 6.59 -20.63
N VAL A 124 17.38 6.32 -21.70
CA VAL A 124 17.12 7.30 -22.77
C VAL A 124 16.32 8.50 -22.23
N ASP A 125 15.29 8.25 -21.40
CA ASP A 125 14.53 9.31 -20.75
C ASP A 125 15.41 10.08 -19.73
N PHE A 126 16.19 9.38 -18.90
CA PHE A 126 17.08 10.01 -17.91
C PHE A 126 18.15 10.90 -18.56
N CYS A 127 18.77 10.43 -19.64
CA CYS A 127 19.82 11.17 -20.36
C CYS A 127 19.26 12.23 -21.33
N ASN A 128 17.94 12.39 -21.38
CA ASN A 128 17.23 13.30 -22.29
C ASN A 128 17.60 13.10 -23.78
N LEU A 129 17.78 11.84 -24.20
CA LEU A 129 18.20 11.47 -25.56
C LEU A 129 16.99 11.39 -26.50
N HIS A 130 16.39 12.54 -26.82
CA HIS A 130 15.13 12.62 -27.57
C HIS A 130 15.11 11.83 -28.89
N ASP A 131 16.23 11.83 -29.63
CA ASP A 131 16.35 11.13 -30.92
C ASP A 131 16.23 9.61 -30.79
N TYR A 132 16.59 9.06 -29.63
CA TYR A 132 16.57 7.62 -29.35
C TYR A 132 15.26 7.17 -28.69
N ARG A 133 14.47 8.11 -28.17
CA ARG A 133 13.27 7.83 -27.36
C ARG A 133 12.22 7.02 -28.12
N GLY A 134 12.02 7.32 -29.41
CA GLY A 134 11.06 6.60 -30.25
C GLY A 134 11.40 5.12 -30.38
N ALA A 135 12.66 4.81 -30.69
CA ALA A 135 13.14 3.44 -30.81
C ALA A 135 13.06 2.69 -29.47
N ALA A 136 13.42 3.34 -28.36
CA ALA A 136 13.34 2.75 -27.03
C ALA A 136 11.89 2.43 -26.61
N LEU A 137 10.94 3.33 -26.89
CA LEU A 137 9.51 3.10 -26.64
C LEU A 137 8.97 1.91 -27.44
N ALA A 138 9.34 1.82 -28.73
CA ALA A 138 8.94 0.71 -29.59
C ALA A 138 9.48 -0.63 -29.09
N ALA A 139 10.75 -0.67 -28.65
CA ALA A 139 11.36 -1.86 -28.07
C ALA A 139 10.66 -2.30 -26.77
N ALA A 140 10.38 -1.35 -25.86
CA ALA A 140 9.67 -1.63 -24.61
C ALA A 140 8.25 -2.14 -24.85
N PHE A 141 7.52 -1.53 -25.79
CA PHE A 141 6.19 -2.00 -26.19
C PHE A 141 6.23 -3.41 -26.74
N LYS A 142 7.11 -3.69 -27.71
CA LYS A 142 7.24 -5.02 -28.33
C LYS A 142 7.60 -6.09 -27.30
N SER A 143 8.45 -5.75 -26.33
CA SER A 143 8.78 -6.65 -25.22
C SER A 143 7.56 -6.96 -24.35
N LEU A 144 6.73 -5.97 -24.01
CA LEU A 144 5.47 -6.21 -23.29
C LEU A 144 4.49 -7.00 -24.14
N GLU A 145 4.35 -6.67 -25.42
CA GLU A 145 3.38 -7.30 -26.31
C GLU A 145 3.66 -8.80 -26.45
N THR A 146 4.95 -9.16 -26.53
CA THR A 146 5.40 -10.55 -26.53
C THR A 146 4.97 -11.29 -25.26
N ALA A 147 4.97 -10.60 -24.10
CA ALA A 147 4.52 -11.18 -22.84
C ALA A 147 2.98 -11.16 -22.68
N SER A 148 2.32 -10.09 -23.13
CA SER A 148 0.88 -9.87 -23.08
C SER A 148 0.48 -8.63 -23.89
N GLY A 149 -0.26 -8.83 -24.98
CA GLY A 149 -0.83 -7.75 -25.79
C GLY A 149 -1.73 -6.81 -24.98
N ASP A 150 -2.55 -7.32 -24.07
CA ASP A 150 -3.45 -6.49 -23.25
C ASP A 150 -2.66 -5.55 -22.31
N TYR A 151 -1.55 -6.02 -21.72
CA TYR A 151 -0.69 -5.17 -20.88
C TYR A 151 0.09 -4.15 -21.71
N ALA A 152 0.55 -4.52 -22.90
CA ALA A 152 1.21 -3.59 -23.81
C ALA A 152 0.28 -2.44 -24.20
N LEU A 153 -0.96 -2.74 -24.58
CA LEU A 153 -1.99 -1.74 -24.89
C LEU A 153 -2.30 -0.86 -23.68
N TYR A 154 -2.50 -1.45 -22.51
CA TYR A 154 -2.75 -0.69 -21.28
C TYR A 154 -1.59 0.25 -20.93
N TRP A 155 -0.35 -0.24 -21.03
CA TRP A 155 0.86 0.53 -20.78
C TRP A 155 0.99 1.69 -21.77
N ARG A 156 0.85 1.43 -23.08
CA ARG A 156 0.85 2.47 -24.12
C ARG A 156 -0.18 3.54 -23.83
N ASP A 157 -1.43 3.15 -23.60
CA ASP A 157 -2.53 4.11 -23.48
C ASP A 157 -2.43 4.91 -22.18
N SER A 158 -2.11 4.25 -21.06
CA SER A 158 -2.15 4.85 -19.72
C SER A 158 -0.84 5.53 -19.32
N ILE A 159 0.32 5.03 -19.78
CA ILE A 159 1.64 5.50 -19.37
C ILE A 159 2.27 6.41 -20.43
N ILE A 160 1.98 6.19 -21.72
CA ILE A 160 2.59 6.97 -22.81
C ILE A 160 1.61 8.03 -23.34
N LEU A 161 0.47 7.59 -23.87
CA LEU A 161 -0.44 8.47 -24.60
C LEU A 161 -1.23 9.39 -23.67
N LEU A 162 -1.76 8.88 -22.56
CA LEU A 162 -2.53 9.70 -21.60
C LEU A 162 -1.70 10.85 -21.02
N PRO A 163 -0.47 10.65 -20.49
CA PRO A 163 0.32 11.78 -19.99
C PRO A 163 0.76 12.76 -21.09
N ALA A 164 0.98 12.28 -22.32
CA ALA A 164 1.25 13.16 -23.46
C ALA A 164 0.03 14.04 -23.79
N LEU A 165 -1.17 13.45 -23.82
CA LEU A 165 -2.43 14.18 -24.02
C LEU A 165 -2.67 15.21 -22.92
N ARG A 166 -2.49 14.82 -21.65
CA ARG A 166 -2.65 15.72 -20.50
C ARG A 166 -1.69 16.91 -20.55
N ARG A 167 -0.43 16.68 -20.92
CA ARG A 167 0.56 17.77 -21.11
C ARG A 167 0.15 18.70 -22.23
N ALA A 168 -0.21 18.15 -23.39
CA ALA A 168 -0.62 18.94 -24.55
C ALA A 168 -1.89 19.78 -24.25
N LEU A 169 -2.85 19.22 -23.52
CA LEU A 169 -4.02 19.95 -23.01
C LEU A 169 -3.62 21.06 -22.04
N ALA A 170 -2.69 20.81 -21.13
CA ALA A 170 -2.23 21.79 -20.15
C ALA A 170 -1.51 22.96 -20.82
N ASP A 171 -0.69 22.67 -21.83
CA ASP A 171 0.03 23.68 -22.60
C ASP A 171 -0.97 24.54 -23.39
N LEU A 172 -1.95 23.95 -24.07
CA LEU A 172 -3.03 24.67 -24.74
C LEU A 172 -3.80 25.59 -23.77
N VAL A 173 -4.18 25.06 -22.60
CA VAL A 173 -4.86 25.85 -21.56
C VAL A 173 -3.98 27.01 -21.09
N ARG A 174 -2.66 26.81 -20.92
CA ARG A 174 -1.74 27.86 -20.48
C ARG A 174 -1.53 28.94 -21.55
N GLU A 175 -1.47 28.57 -22.82
CA GLU A 175 -1.21 29.46 -23.95
C GLU A 175 -2.44 30.27 -24.35
N GLN A 176 -3.63 29.66 -24.35
CA GLN A 176 -4.84 30.28 -24.93
C GLN A 176 -5.73 31.02 -23.92
N ILE A 177 -5.74 30.61 -22.65
CA ILE A 177 -6.58 31.22 -21.61
C ILE A 177 -6.07 32.55 -20.98
N PRO A 178 -4.81 33.01 -21.14
CA PRO A 178 -4.34 34.23 -20.46
C PRO A 178 -5.06 35.55 -20.77
N HIS A 179 -5.91 35.63 -21.80
CA HIS A 179 -6.46 36.92 -22.25
C HIS A 179 -7.99 37.06 -22.21
N ARG A 180 -8.74 35.98 -21.93
CA ARG A 180 -10.22 35.99 -22.07
C ARG A 180 -11.01 35.49 -20.87
N HIS A 181 -10.36 34.91 -19.85
CA HIS A 181 -11.06 34.32 -18.70
C HIS A 181 -10.37 34.62 -17.36
N PRO A 182 -11.10 34.61 -16.23
CA PRO A 182 -10.53 34.77 -14.90
C PRO A 182 -9.49 33.68 -14.59
N ALA A 183 -8.48 34.01 -13.78
CA ALA A 183 -7.45 33.07 -13.32
C ALA A 183 -8.03 31.78 -12.71
N GLU A 184 -9.17 31.90 -12.02
CA GLU A 184 -9.91 30.79 -11.43
C GLU A 184 -10.37 29.74 -12.46
N ARG A 185 -10.74 30.16 -13.68
CA ARG A 185 -11.15 29.23 -14.76
C ARG A 185 -9.96 28.47 -15.32
N LYS A 186 -8.79 29.12 -15.41
CA LYS A 186 -7.53 28.46 -15.82
C LYS A 186 -7.14 27.39 -14.81
N ASP A 187 -7.16 27.72 -13.52
CA ASP A 187 -6.83 26.77 -12.46
C ASP A 187 -7.83 25.61 -12.38
N TYR A 188 -9.12 25.90 -12.57
CA TYR A 188 -10.16 24.87 -12.65
C TYR A 188 -9.92 23.90 -13.82
N LEU A 189 -9.66 24.41 -15.03
CA LEU A 189 -9.40 23.57 -16.19
C LEU A 189 -8.14 22.73 -16.02
N LEU A 190 -7.07 23.29 -15.44
CA LEU A 190 -5.86 22.54 -15.13
C LEU A 190 -6.14 21.39 -14.15
N ARG A 191 -7.03 21.56 -13.17
CA ARG A 191 -7.47 20.46 -12.29
C ARG A 191 -8.26 19.39 -13.05
N CYS A 192 -9.13 19.77 -13.98
CA CYS A 192 -9.92 18.82 -14.77
C CYS A 192 -9.06 17.94 -15.71
N ILE A 193 -7.82 18.33 -16.03
CA ILE A 193 -6.90 17.50 -16.83
C ILE A 193 -6.60 16.17 -16.12
N ASP A 194 -6.55 16.18 -14.78
CA ASP A 194 -6.27 14.98 -14.00
C ASP A 194 -7.43 13.97 -14.03
N ASP A 195 -8.63 14.42 -14.40
CA ASP A 195 -9.81 13.58 -14.59
C ASP A 195 -9.89 12.91 -15.95
N VAL A 196 -8.99 13.21 -16.90
CA VAL A 196 -8.96 12.55 -18.21
C VAL A 196 -8.58 11.08 -18.04
N ARG A 197 -9.42 10.16 -18.52
CA ARG A 197 -9.22 8.70 -18.38
C ARG A 197 -9.12 7.98 -19.72
N VAL A 198 -8.46 6.83 -19.72
CA VAL A 198 -8.50 5.87 -20.84
C VAL A 198 -9.66 4.89 -20.65
N GLY A 199 -10.56 4.82 -21.63
CA GLY A 199 -11.59 3.80 -21.73
C GLY A 199 -11.06 2.52 -22.39
N ARG A 200 -11.58 1.35 -21.98
CA ARG A 200 -11.14 0.05 -22.54
C ARG A 200 -11.84 -0.27 -23.87
N ARG A 201 -11.08 -0.34 -24.96
CA ARG A 201 -11.42 -1.10 -26.19
C ARG A 201 -10.17 -1.74 -26.78
N ARG A 202 -10.34 -2.91 -27.42
CA ARG A 202 -9.24 -3.75 -27.94
C ARG A 202 -8.46 -3.15 -29.12
N THR A 203 -9.03 -2.20 -29.86
CA THR A 203 -8.44 -1.72 -31.13
C THR A 203 -7.98 -0.26 -31.12
N TYR A 204 -8.53 0.61 -30.26
CA TYR A 204 -8.21 2.04 -30.24
C TYR A 204 -8.22 2.61 -28.82
N PRO A 205 -7.26 3.48 -28.45
CA PRO A 205 -7.35 4.24 -27.21
C PRO A 205 -8.56 5.18 -27.27
N ILE A 206 -9.36 5.16 -26.22
CA ILE A 206 -10.48 6.09 -26.05
C ILE A 206 -10.14 7.03 -24.88
N PHE A 207 -9.85 8.28 -25.17
CA PHE A 207 -9.67 9.29 -24.11
C PHE A 207 -11.01 9.92 -23.78
N ALA A 208 -11.44 9.83 -22.53
CA ALA A 208 -12.62 10.52 -22.04
C ALA A 208 -12.21 11.87 -21.47
N LEU A 209 -12.58 12.95 -22.16
CA LEU A 209 -12.40 14.33 -21.72
C LEU A 209 -13.61 14.82 -20.92
N PRO A 210 -13.39 15.64 -19.88
CA PRO A 210 -14.45 16.41 -19.25
C PRO A 210 -15.17 17.33 -20.24
N ALA A 211 -16.46 17.56 -20.04
CA ALA A 211 -17.32 18.37 -20.93
C ALA A 211 -16.80 19.81 -21.07
N GLU A 212 -16.18 20.31 -20.01
CA GLU A 212 -15.71 21.67 -19.82
C GLU A 212 -14.59 22.02 -20.81
N PHE A 213 -13.85 21.02 -21.29
CA PHE A 213 -12.85 21.18 -22.34
C PHE A 213 -13.46 21.48 -23.72
N LEU A 214 -14.73 21.15 -23.98
CA LEU A 214 -15.40 21.51 -25.24
C LEU A 214 -15.38 23.01 -25.47
N SER A 215 -15.66 23.80 -24.41
CA SER A 215 -15.69 25.26 -24.53
C SER A 215 -14.35 25.88 -24.93
N VAL A 216 -13.24 25.19 -24.63
CA VAL A 216 -11.88 25.61 -24.99
C VAL A 216 -11.50 25.07 -26.38
N VAL A 217 -11.88 23.83 -26.68
CA VAL A 217 -11.62 23.16 -27.96
C VAL A 217 -12.43 23.75 -29.12
N GLU A 218 -13.71 24.08 -28.89
CA GLU A 218 -14.59 24.72 -29.88
C GLU A 218 -14.13 26.14 -30.23
N ALA A 219 -13.46 26.82 -29.29
CA ALA A 219 -12.94 28.16 -29.51
C ALA A 219 -11.64 28.19 -30.33
N ASP A 220 -10.88 27.08 -30.40
CA ASP A 220 -9.61 26.99 -31.11
C ASP A 220 -9.40 25.61 -31.77
N ALA A 221 -10.08 25.40 -32.90
CA ALA A 221 -9.94 24.20 -33.72
C ALA A 221 -8.49 23.94 -34.18
N ARG A 222 -7.66 24.98 -34.30
CA ARG A 222 -6.25 24.84 -34.72
C ARG A 222 -5.39 24.29 -33.58
N GLY A 223 -5.57 24.81 -32.37
CA GLY A 223 -4.92 24.29 -31.16
C GLY A 223 -5.26 22.82 -30.91
N TRP A 224 -6.53 22.45 -31.12
CA TRP A 224 -6.97 21.05 -31.00
C TRP A 224 -6.34 20.12 -32.04
N GLU A 225 -6.30 20.51 -33.31
CA GLU A 225 -5.68 19.71 -34.36
C GLU A 225 -4.16 19.58 -34.13
N HIS A 226 -3.51 20.62 -33.58
CA HIS A 226 -2.11 20.55 -33.18
C HIS A 226 -1.88 19.50 -32.07
N ILE A 227 -2.73 19.46 -31.05
CA ILE A 227 -2.68 18.41 -30.00
C ILE A 227 -2.85 17.03 -30.64
N LEU A 228 -3.92 16.82 -31.41
CA LEU A 228 -4.20 15.53 -32.02
C LEU A 228 -3.08 15.08 -32.95
N SER A 229 -2.48 15.99 -33.73
CA SER A 229 -1.32 15.70 -34.57
C SER A 229 -0.14 15.17 -33.73
N ARG A 230 0.16 15.77 -32.58
CA ARG A 230 1.23 15.30 -31.67
C ARG A 230 0.92 13.92 -31.09
N ILE A 231 -0.33 13.67 -30.67
CA ILE A 231 -0.70 12.35 -30.13
C ILE A 231 -0.74 11.29 -31.23
N ARG A 232 -1.23 11.61 -32.44
CA ARG A 232 -1.21 10.70 -33.61
C ARG A 232 0.21 10.34 -34.01
N LYS A 233 1.15 11.29 -34.03
CA LYS A 233 2.58 10.99 -34.25
C LYS A 233 3.10 9.99 -33.22
N LEU A 234 2.75 10.17 -31.94
CA LEU A 234 3.12 9.23 -30.88
C LEU A 234 2.47 7.86 -31.03
N ALA A 235 1.19 7.81 -31.41
CA ALA A 235 0.43 6.58 -31.54
C ALA A 235 0.81 5.77 -32.80
N ALA A 236 1.22 6.45 -33.88
CA ALA A 236 1.76 5.83 -35.09
C ALA A 236 3.00 4.96 -34.80
N PHE A 237 3.85 5.33 -33.83
CA PHE A 237 4.98 4.49 -33.40
C PHE A 237 4.54 3.12 -32.85
N PHE A 238 3.30 3.00 -32.38
CA PHE A 238 2.72 1.77 -31.85
C PHE A 238 1.74 1.11 -32.83
N GLY A 239 1.74 1.52 -34.10
CA GLY A 239 0.83 0.99 -35.13
C GLY A 239 -0.64 1.32 -34.90
N VAL A 240 -0.94 2.39 -34.15
CA VAL A 240 -2.32 2.87 -33.93
C VAL A 240 -2.44 4.32 -34.34
N GLU A 241 -2.88 4.54 -35.57
CA GLU A 241 -3.02 5.90 -36.12
C GLU A 241 -4.37 6.53 -35.74
N ASP A 242 -5.36 5.68 -35.48
CA ASP A 242 -6.71 6.08 -35.09
C ASP A 242 -6.80 6.22 -33.56
N ILE A 243 -6.88 7.47 -33.11
CA ILE A 243 -7.16 7.81 -31.72
C ILE A 243 -8.59 8.34 -31.63
N LEU A 244 -9.39 7.74 -30.76
CA LEU A 244 -10.75 8.21 -30.50
C LEU A 244 -10.73 9.08 -29.25
N VAL A 245 -11.12 10.34 -29.39
CA VAL A 245 -11.38 11.21 -28.24
C VAL A 245 -12.89 11.27 -28.03
N ARG A 246 -13.33 10.88 -26.83
CA ARG A 246 -14.70 11.06 -26.36
C ARG A 246 -14.76 12.23 -25.43
N VAL A 247 -15.77 13.07 -25.58
CA VAL A 247 -16.07 14.11 -24.60
C VAL A 247 -17.30 13.71 -23.80
N GLY A 248 -17.23 13.77 -22.47
CA GLY A 248 -18.41 13.65 -21.63
C GLY A 248 -19.32 14.88 -21.83
N ALA A 249 -20.65 14.82 -21.75
CA ALA A 249 -21.56 13.73 -21.44
C ALA A 249 -22.44 13.38 -22.67
N SER A 250 -22.57 12.08 -22.97
CA SER A 250 -23.68 11.53 -23.78
C SER A 250 -23.97 12.21 -25.14
N GLY A 251 -22.99 12.23 -26.05
CA GLY A 251 -23.22 12.48 -27.48
C GLY A 251 -23.21 11.17 -28.30
N PRO A 252 -24.09 11.00 -29.30
CA PRO A 252 -24.12 9.79 -30.13
C PRO A 252 -22.91 9.73 -31.08
N LEU A 253 -22.56 8.51 -31.49
CA LEU A 253 -21.76 8.29 -32.70
C LEU A 253 -22.61 8.76 -33.89
N GLN A 254 -22.13 9.72 -34.66
CA GLN A 254 -22.65 9.95 -36.01
C GLN A 254 -22.14 8.81 -36.89
N ASP A 255 -23.05 8.14 -37.59
CA ASP A 255 -22.68 7.32 -38.73
C ASP A 255 -22.44 8.22 -39.96
N SER A 256 -21.96 7.62 -41.05
CA SER A 256 -21.65 8.30 -42.31
C SER A 256 -22.85 8.96 -42.99
N GLN A 257 -24.06 8.91 -42.41
CA GLN A 257 -25.29 9.46 -43.00
C GLN A 257 -25.97 10.54 -42.14
N GLY A 258 -25.42 10.92 -40.98
CA GLY A 258 -25.75 12.19 -40.32
C GLY A 258 -27.19 12.34 -39.77
N SER A 259 -27.94 11.25 -39.60
CA SER A 259 -29.29 11.33 -39.01
C SER A 259 -29.26 11.22 -37.47
N VAL A 260 -29.55 12.33 -36.79
CA VAL A 260 -29.71 12.38 -35.34
C VAL A 260 -31.19 12.20 -35.01
N VAL A 261 -31.63 10.96 -34.77
CA VAL A 261 -32.97 10.67 -34.26
C VAL A 261 -33.03 10.98 -32.76
N GLU A 262 -34.18 11.51 -32.29
CA GLU A 262 -34.57 11.96 -30.94
C GLU A 262 -34.42 10.94 -29.77
N TYR A 263 -33.41 10.07 -29.78
CA TYR A 263 -33.16 9.11 -28.68
C TYR A 263 -32.69 9.76 -27.37
N ARG A 264 -32.35 11.06 -27.39
CA ARG A 264 -31.79 11.77 -26.23
C ARG A 264 -32.77 11.87 -25.07
N HIS A 265 -34.05 12.12 -25.35
CA HIS A 265 -35.08 12.30 -24.32
C HIS A 265 -35.46 10.97 -23.64
N LEU A 266 -35.53 9.88 -24.42
CA LEU A 266 -35.83 8.54 -23.91
C LEU A 266 -34.69 7.99 -23.03
N PHE A 267 -33.44 8.22 -23.45
CA PHE A 267 -32.27 7.80 -22.68
C PHE A 267 -32.18 8.51 -21.32
N GLN A 268 -32.52 9.80 -21.25
CA GLN A 268 -32.51 10.55 -19.98
C GLN A 268 -33.60 10.05 -19.01
N LYS A 269 -34.83 9.78 -19.49
CA LYS A 269 -35.91 9.23 -18.65
C LYS A 269 -35.58 7.85 -18.07
N LEU A 270 -34.96 6.98 -18.87
CA LEU A 270 -34.51 5.65 -18.43
C LEU A 270 -33.28 5.68 -17.51
N ASN A 271 -32.72 6.87 -17.24
CA ASN A 271 -31.59 7.13 -16.36
C ASN A 271 -31.97 8.11 -15.24
N LYS A 272 -33.16 7.94 -14.65
CA LYS A 272 -33.55 8.72 -13.46
C LYS A 272 -32.49 8.59 -12.37
N ALA A 273 -31.96 9.72 -11.91
CA ALA A 273 -31.09 9.76 -10.73
C ALA A 273 -31.91 9.28 -9.52
N LEU A 274 -31.42 8.24 -8.86
CA LEU A 274 -32.05 7.68 -7.67
C LEU A 274 -31.53 8.41 -6.44
N SER A 275 -32.43 8.73 -5.52
CA SER A 275 -32.06 9.18 -4.18
C SER A 275 -31.34 8.07 -3.41
N ASP A 276 -30.56 8.44 -2.40
CA ASP A 276 -29.85 7.48 -1.56
C ASP A 276 -30.78 6.47 -0.87
N ARG A 277 -31.99 6.92 -0.49
CA ARG A 277 -33.02 6.03 0.06
C ARG A 277 -33.50 5.01 -0.97
N GLU A 278 -33.83 5.47 -2.17
CA GLU A 278 -34.21 4.57 -3.27
C GLU A 278 -33.08 3.60 -3.60
N LEU A 279 -31.81 4.03 -3.58
CA LEU A 279 -30.67 3.15 -3.83
C LEU A 279 -30.54 2.01 -2.83
N ILE A 280 -30.84 2.25 -1.55
CA ILE A 280 -30.78 1.24 -0.49
C ILE A 280 -31.94 0.24 -0.64
N GLU A 281 -33.14 0.72 -0.93
CA GLU A 281 -34.35 -0.09 -1.06
C GLU A 281 -34.41 -0.86 -2.40
N ARG A 282 -33.68 -0.39 -3.41
CA ARG A 282 -33.77 -0.92 -4.78
C ARG A 282 -32.99 -2.21 -4.97
N ARG A 283 -33.66 -3.17 -5.60
CA ARG A 283 -33.03 -4.36 -6.17
C ARG A 283 -32.59 -4.07 -7.61
N PHE A 284 -31.31 -4.29 -7.91
CA PHE A 284 -30.73 -3.98 -9.23
C PHE A 284 -30.68 -5.19 -10.17
N TRP A 285 -30.70 -6.41 -9.61
CA TRP A 285 -30.57 -7.66 -10.35
C TRP A 285 -31.74 -8.59 -10.02
N LEU A 286 -32.29 -9.21 -11.05
CA LEU A 286 -33.01 -10.47 -10.87
C LEU A 286 -32.04 -11.52 -10.33
N GLY A 287 -32.45 -12.21 -9.27
CA GLY A 287 -31.64 -13.29 -8.72
C GLY A 287 -31.41 -14.37 -9.77
N THR A 288 -30.28 -15.07 -9.70
CA THR A 288 -29.99 -16.18 -10.63
C THR A 288 -31.00 -17.32 -10.53
N ASP A 289 -31.74 -17.36 -9.42
CA ASP A 289 -32.83 -18.28 -9.07
C ASP A 289 -34.21 -17.81 -9.55
N GLN A 290 -34.35 -16.57 -10.04
CA GLN A 290 -35.62 -16.03 -10.53
C GLN A 290 -35.67 -16.05 -12.05
N ASP A 291 -36.73 -16.62 -12.63
CA ASP A 291 -36.98 -16.52 -14.06
C ASP A 291 -37.53 -15.13 -14.41
N PRO A 292 -36.90 -14.37 -15.31
CA PRO A 292 -37.45 -13.11 -15.78
C PRO A 292 -38.85 -13.26 -16.40
N GLU A 293 -39.17 -14.42 -16.98
CA GLU A 293 -40.49 -14.70 -17.56
C GLU A 293 -41.58 -14.97 -16.51
N ASP A 294 -41.20 -15.26 -15.25
CA ASP A 294 -42.14 -15.48 -14.14
C ASP A 294 -42.54 -14.18 -13.41
N LEU A 295 -42.04 -13.03 -13.88
CA LEU A 295 -42.36 -11.73 -13.28
C LEU A 295 -43.86 -11.43 -13.39
N PRO A 296 -44.50 -10.94 -12.31
CA PRO A 296 -45.91 -10.57 -12.38
C PRO A 296 -46.11 -9.38 -13.33
N ASN A 297 -47.27 -9.36 -13.99
CA ASN A 297 -47.69 -8.31 -14.93
C ASN A 297 -46.79 -8.17 -16.18
N LEU A 298 -46.15 -9.25 -16.61
CA LEU A 298 -45.34 -9.27 -17.82
C LEU A 298 -46.20 -9.19 -19.08
N LEU A 299 -45.82 -8.34 -20.03
CA LEU A 299 -46.43 -8.22 -21.34
C LEU A 299 -45.55 -8.87 -22.39
N ASP A 300 -46.18 -9.62 -23.29
CA ASP A 300 -45.53 -10.29 -24.43
C ASP A 300 -44.99 -9.33 -25.49
N ARG A 301 -45.55 -8.11 -25.56
CA ARG A 301 -45.23 -7.10 -26.57
C ARG A 301 -45.24 -5.70 -25.98
N ILE A 302 -44.39 -4.84 -26.54
CA ILE A 302 -44.40 -3.40 -26.23
C ILE A 302 -45.69 -2.76 -26.77
N ARG A 303 -46.26 -1.82 -26.00
CA ARG A 303 -47.43 -1.05 -26.42
C ARG A 303 -47.00 0.08 -27.35
N PRO A 304 -47.55 0.16 -28.58
CA PRO A 304 -47.27 1.27 -29.48
C PRO A 304 -47.64 2.62 -28.81
N GLY A 305 -46.83 3.65 -29.02
CA GLY A 305 -47.08 5.00 -28.49
C GLY A 305 -46.79 5.21 -27.00
N LEU A 306 -46.45 4.17 -26.23
CA LEU A 306 -46.12 4.27 -24.81
C LEU A 306 -44.65 3.96 -24.50
N VAL A 307 -43.80 3.90 -25.51
CA VAL A 307 -42.37 3.62 -25.36
C VAL A 307 -41.68 4.66 -24.47
N GLU A 308 -42.12 5.92 -24.54
CA GLU A 308 -41.53 7.03 -23.78
C GLU A 308 -41.88 7.06 -22.29
N THR A 309 -42.83 6.21 -21.87
CA THR A 309 -43.24 6.10 -20.47
C THR A 309 -42.59 4.92 -19.76
N LEU A 310 -41.80 4.11 -20.47
CA LEU A 310 -41.07 3.00 -19.87
C LEU A 310 -39.99 3.53 -18.92
N GLU A 311 -39.98 2.96 -17.72
CA GLU A 311 -38.93 3.13 -16.74
C GLU A 311 -38.07 1.87 -16.67
N PHE A 312 -36.79 2.05 -16.38
CA PHE A 312 -35.89 0.93 -16.15
C PHE A 312 -36.19 0.32 -14.78
N GLU A 313 -36.35 -1.00 -14.69
CA GLU A 313 -36.55 -1.71 -13.41
C GLU A 313 -35.31 -2.54 -13.03
N TYR A 314 -34.97 -3.58 -13.81
CA TYR A 314 -33.90 -4.56 -13.50
C TYR A 314 -33.01 -4.89 -14.70
N ILE A 315 -31.81 -5.41 -14.41
CA ILE A 315 -31.06 -6.27 -15.35
C ILE A 315 -31.39 -7.73 -15.08
N TYR A 316 -31.53 -8.52 -16.15
CA TYR A 316 -31.45 -9.98 -16.07
C TYR A 316 -30.23 -10.50 -16.84
N ASP A 317 -29.55 -11.50 -16.27
CA ASP A 317 -28.51 -12.28 -16.93
C ASP A 317 -28.65 -13.75 -16.53
N ARG A 318 -28.91 -14.62 -17.51
CA ARG A 318 -29.10 -16.07 -17.31
C ARG A 318 -27.78 -16.85 -17.42
N GLY A 319 -26.65 -16.18 -17.64
CA GLY A 319 -25.31 -16.76 -17.75
C GLY A 319 -25.11 -17.66 -18.98
N VAL A 320 -23.85 -17.99 -19.29
CA VAL A 320 -23.45 -18.59 -20.59
C VAL A 320 -23.51 -20.13 -20.63
N LYS A 321 -23.80 -20.84 -19.54
CA LYS A 321 -23.77 -22.32 -19.53
C LYS A 321 -24.88 -22.97 -20.39
N GLU A 322 -24.67 -24.22 -20.80
CA GLU A 322 -25.24 -24.90 -21.97
C GLU A 322 -26.75 -25.27 -21.95
N ALA A 323 -27.59 -24.69 -21.07
CA ALA A 323 -29.00 -25.09 -20.99
C ALA A 323 -29.88 -24.32 -21.99
N LYS A 324 -30.65 -25.04 -22.83
CA LYS A 324 -31.59 -24.47 -23.81
C LYS A 324 -32.70 -23.58 -23.19
N ASN A 325 -32.98 -23.71 -21.89
CA ASN A 325 -33.99 -22.92 -21.16
C ASN A 325 -33.50 -21.56 -20.65
N ARG A 326 -32.43 -21.00 -21.23
CA ARG A 326 -31.84 -19.72 -20.80
C ARG A 326 -32.27 -18.50 -21.59
N PHE A 327 -32.92 -18.72 -22.73
CA PHE A 327 -33.36 -17.63 -23.58
C PHE A 327 -34.73 -17.13 -23.16
N VAL A 328 -34.79 -15.82 -22.99
CA VAL A 328 -35.98 -15.06 -22.63
C VAL A 328 -36.64 -14.51 -23.90
N ARG A 329 -37.97 -14.52 -23.93
CA ARG A 329 -38.75 -13.91 -25.01
C ARG A 329 -38.66 -12.40 -24.89
N CYS A 330 -38.13 -11.74 -25.93
CA CYS A 330 -38.09 -10.28 -25.94
C CYS A 330 -39.38 -9.71 -26.52
N ALA A 331 -39.98 -8.76 -25.80
CA ALA A 331 -41.19 -8.04 -26.17
C ALA A 331 -41.04 -7.19 -27.44
N HIS A 332 -39.81 -6.93 -27.89
CA HIS A 332 -39.53 -6.11 -29.07
C HIS A 332 -39.35 -6.94 -30.34
N CYS A 333 -38.56 -8.01 -30.32
CA CYS A 333 -38.34 -8.85 -31.50
C CYS A 333 -39.28 -10.07 -31.54
N GLY A 334 -40.00 -10.36 -30.45
CA GLY A 334 -40.92 -11.49 -30.30
C GLY A 334 -40.22 -12.86 -30.17
N ARG A 335 -38.89 -12.92 -30.26
CA ARG A 335 -38.09 -14.15 -30.31
C ARG A 335 -37.48 -14.48 -28.94
N ARG A 336 -37.31 -15.77 -28.65
CA ARG A 336 -36.58 -16.33 -27.50
C ARG A 336 -35.11 -16.60 -27.84
N HIS A 337 -34.29 -15.56 -27.92
CA HIS A 337 -32.85 -15.72 -28.20
C HIS A 337 -31.94 -14.83 -27.34
N HIS A 338 -32.51 -14.11 -26.36
CA HIS A 338 -31.73 -13.26 -25.48
C HIS A 338 -31.52 -13.95 -24.14
N TYR A 339 -30.26 -14.12 -23.75
CA TYR A 339 -29.90 -14.67 -22.43
C TYR A 339 -29.61 -13.57 -21.40
N ARG A 340 -29.52 -12.31 -21.84
CA ARG A 340 -29.34 -11.14 -20.99
C ARG A 340 -30.06 -9.93 -21.56
N GLY A 341 -30.51 -9.04 -20.70
CA GLY A 341 -31.27 -7.87 -21.10
C GLY A 341 -31.82 -7.06 -19.93
N TYR A 342 -32.93 -6.39 -20.18
CA TYR A 342 -33.54 -5.42 -19.28
C TYR A 342 -34.99 -5.78 -18.99
N VAL A 343 -35.42 -5.50 -17.77
CA VAL A 343 -36.84 -5.40 -17.42
C VAL A 343 -37.20 -3.93 -17.41
N LEU A 344 -38.16 -3.55 -18.23
CA LEU A 344 -38.72 -2.21 -18.25
C LEU A 344 -40.14 -2.26 -17.72
N GLN A 345 -40.56 -1.21 -17.01
CA GLN A 345 -41.85 -1.11 -16.36
C GLN A 345 -42.61 0.11 -16.88
N TYR A 346 -43.91 -0.05 -17.14
CA TYR A 346 -44.81 1.07 -17.42
C TYR A 346 -45.29 1.72 -16.11
N PRO A 347 -45.83 2.95 -16.15
CA PRO A 347 -46.40 3.61 -14.97
C PRO A 347 -47.57 2.84 -14.33
N ASP A 348 -48.25 1.98 -15.09
CA ASP A 348 -49.33 1.11 -14.59
C ASP A 348 -48.81 -0.17 -13.89
N GLY A 349 -47.49 -0.31 -13.72
CA GLY A 349 -46.84 -1.42 -13.05
C GLY A 349 -46.59 -2.65 -13.92
N ARG A 350 -47.06 -2.67 -15.18
CA ARG A 350 -46.81 -3.79 -16.11
C ARG A 350 -45.39 -3.76 -16.64
N ARG A 351 -44.84 -4.93 -16.96
CA ARG A 351 -43.43 -5.13 -17.31
C ARG A 351 -43.25 -5.66 -18.72
N VAL A 352 -42.09 -5.40 -19.30
CA VAL A 352 -41.65 -6.02 -20.57
C VAL A 352 -40.19 -6.45 -20.46
N LEU A 353 -39.87 -7.58 -21.10
CA LEU A 353 -38.50 -8.07 -21.22
C LEU A 353 -37.90 -7.63 -22.54
N VAL A 354 -36.75 -6.99 -22.47
CA VAL A 354 -36.04 -6.49 -23.65
C VAL A 354 -34.65 -7.10 -23.68
N GLY A 355 -34.32 -7.80 -24.76
CA GLY A 355 -32.98 -8.35 -24.93
C GLY A 355 -31.92 -7.26 -25.05
N LYS A 356 -30.68 -7.52 -24.62
CA LYS A 356 -29.56 -6.54 -24.68
C LYS A 356 -29.43 -5.82 -26.03
N ASP A 357 -29.58 -6.57 -27.12
CA ASP A 357 -29.34 -6.09 -28.49
C ASP A 357 -30.51 -5.25 -28.94
N CYS A 358 -31.74 -5.69 -28.64
CA CYS A 358 -32.95 -4.91 -28.84
C CYS A 358 -32.91 -3.62 -28.03
N GLY A 359 -32.51 -3.67 -26.75
CA GLY A 359 -32.48 -2.46 -25.94
C GLY A 359 -31.42 -1.46 -26.39
N ARG A 360 -30.30 -1.93 -26.94
CA ARG A 360 -29.33 -1.06 -27.61
C ARG A 360 -29.93 -0.42 -28.86
N ALA A 361 -30.57 -1.23 -29.72
CA ALA A 361 -31.11 -0.77 -31.00
C ALA A 361 -32.26 0.23 -30.85
N TYR A 362 -33.17 0.00 -29.90
CA TYR A 362 -34.42 0.76 -29.80
C TYR A 362 -34.45 1.79 -28.68
N TYR A 363 -33.62 1.65 -27.64
CA TYR A 363 -33.62 2.53 -26.47
C TYR A 363 -32.26 3.18 -26.19
N GLY A 364 -31.25 2.90 -27.02
CA GLY A 364 -29.88 3.33 -26.76
C GLY A 364 -29.32 2.78 -25.44
N LEU A 365 -29.86 1.68 -24.91
CA LEU A 365 -29.42 1.07 -23.67
C LEU A 365 -28.22 0.15 -23.92
N TRP A 366 -27.06 0.55 -23.42
CA TRP A 366 -25.83 -0.25 -23.50
C TRP A 366 -25.70 -1.14 -22.27
N PHE A 367 -25.75 -2.46 -22.47
CA PHE A 367 -25.86 -3.42 -21.36
C PHE A 367 -24.71 -3.28 -20.37
N HIS A 368 -23.47 -3.25 -20.88
CA HIS A 368 -22.27 -3.11 -20.06
C HIS A 368 -22.15 -1.76 -19.37
N GLN A 369 -22.70 -0.70 -19.97
CA GLN A 369 -22.74 0.61 -19.34
C GLN A 369 -23.72 0.59 -18.17
N LYS A 370 -24.94 0.09 -18.39
CA LYS A 370 -25.95 -0.07 -17.35
C LYS A 370 -25.46 -0.97 -16.22
N GLU A 371 -24.84 -2.10 -16.55
CA GLU A 371 -24.18 -2.99 -15.60
C GLU A 371 -23.13 -2.26 -14.75
N ALA A 372 -22.28 -1.41 -15.37
CA ALA A 372 -21.31 -0.60 -14.65
C ALA A 372 -21.97 0.48 -13.77
N ASP A 373 -23.00 1.16 -14.27
CA ASP A 373 -23.78 2.16 -13.52
C ASP A 373 -24.44 1.51 -12.30
N PHE A 374 -24.99 0.29 -12.45
CA PHE A 374 -25.52 -0.49 -11.34
C PHE A 374 -24.45 -0.97 -10.38
N GLY A 375 -23.28 -1.37 -10.88
CA GLY A 375 -22.13 -1.66 -10.02
C GLY A 375 -21.78 -0.47 -9.14
N ALA A 376 -21.77 0.75 -9.71
CA ALA A 376 -21.53 1.99 -8.98
C ALA A 376 -22.65 2.31 -7.97
N GLN A 377 -23.92 2.16 -8.36
CA GLN A 377 -25.08 2.38 -7.51
C GLN A 377 -25.17 1.37 -6.35
N LEU A 378 -24.95 0.07 -6.61
CA LEU A 378 -24.90 -0.97 -5.59
C LEU A 378 -23.73 -0.73 -4.63
N SER A 379 -22.57 -0.34 -5.16
CA SER A 379 -21.44 0.06 -4.35
C SER A 379 -21.79 1.25 -3.44
N ARG A 380 -22.53 2.23 -3.95
CA ARG A 380 -23.02 3.37 -3.16
C ARG A 380 -24.02 2.92 -2.09
N ALA A 381 -25.00 2.11 -2.44
CA ALA A 381 -26.00 1.56 -1.51
C ALA A 381 -25.33 0.80 -0.35
N ARG A 382 -24.33 -0.04 -0.65
CA ARG A 382 -23.53 -0.73 0.36
C ARG A 382 -22.77 0.23 1.27
N ALA A 383 -22.16 1.27 0.70
CA ALA A 383 -21.47 2.30 1.48
C ALA A 383 -22.44 3.04 2.42
N LEU A 384 -23.66 3.35 1.96
CA LEU A 384 -24.70 3.99 2.76
C LEU A 384 -25.21 3.10 3.89
N LEU A 385 -25.51 1.83 3.61
CA LEU A 385 -25.91 0.85 4.63
C LEU A 385 -24.82 0.68 5.71
N LYS A 386 -23.56 0.59 5.27
CA LYS A 386 -22.40 0.53 6.16
C LYS A 386 -22.28 1.79 7.01
N LEU A 387 -22.47 2.96 6.42
CA LEU A 387 -22.46 4.24 7.13
C LEU A 387 -23.56 4.31 8.19
N GLN A 388 -24.79 3.90 7.87
CA GLN A 388 -25.90 3.85 8.83
C GLN A 388 -25.58 2.93 10.01
N ARG A 389 -25.07 1.72 9.73
CA ARG A 389 -24.68 0.75 10.75
C ARG A 389 -23.53 1.25 11.64
N VAL A 390 -22.50 1.84 11.04
CA VAL A 390 -21.36 2.42 11.77
C VAL A 390 -21.84 3.58 12.65
N ALA A 391 -22.66 4.48 12.11
CA ALA A 391 -23.20 5.63 12.85
C ALA A 391 -24.05 5.21 14.07
N SER A 392 -24.78 4.08 13.98
CA SER A 392 -25.56 3.56 15.11
C SER A 392 -24.71 2.90 16.20
N LEU A 393 -23.55 2.33 15.85
CA LEU A 393 -22.65 1.64 16.81
C LEU A 393 -21.71 2.60 17.56
N LEU A 394 -21.38 3.75 16.96
CA LEU A 394 -20.42 4.71 17.51
C LEU A 394 -20.74 5.17 18.95
N PRO A 395 -21.98 5.52 19.34
CA PRO A 395 -22.27 5.94 20.72
C PRO A 395 -21.95 4.88 21.77
N ALA A 396 -22.23 3.60 21.47
CA ALA A 396 -21.94 2.50 22.39
C ALA A 396 -20.43 2.30 22.54
N ALA A 397 -19.69 2.30 21.43
CA ALA A 397 -18.23 2.19 21.43
C ALA A 397 -17.56 3.36 22.18
N ALA A 398 -18.05 4.60 21.99
CA ALA A 398 -17.55 5.78 22.70
C ALA A 398 -17.82 5.67 24.21
N LYS A 399 -19.00 5.20 24.62
CA LYS A 399 -19.35 5.01 26.03
C LYS A 399 -18.43 3.97 26.71
N GLU A 400 -18.23 2.81 26.09
CA GLU A 400 -17.34 1.78 26.65
C GLU A 400 -15.88 2.29 26.74
N LEU A 401 -15.42 3.07 25.75
CA LEU A 401 -14.09 3.69 25.80
C LEU A 401 -13.99 4.75 26.92
N SER A 402 -15.05 5.52 27.18
CA SER A 402 -15.10 6.45 28.32
C SER A 402 -14.96 5.71 29.65
N THR A 403 -15.63 4.56 29.80
CA THR A 403 -15.47 3.72 30.99
C THR A 403 -14.03 3.29 31.21
N VAL A 404 -13.30 2.95 30.14
CA VAL A 404 -11.86 2.63 30.23
C VAL A 404 -11.00 3.84 30.61
N LEU A 405 -11.36 5.06 30.18
CA LEU A 405 -10.66 6.28 30.55
C LEU A 405 -10.91 6.71 31.99
N GLU A 406 -12.11 6.46 32.51
CA GLU A 406 -12.54 6.80 33.87
C GLU A 406 -11.90 5.89 34.92
N GLY A 407 -11.58 4.64 34.58
CA GLY A 407 -10.90 3.73 35.50
C GLY A 407 -9.39 3.90 35.55
N GLU A 408 -8.76 3.11 36.42
CA GLU A 408 -7.36 3.30 36.81
C GLU A 408 -6.36 2.64 35.86
N TRP A 409 -6.78 1.94 34.79
CA TRP A 409 -5.89 1.09 33.98
C TRP A 409 -4.75 1.87 33.33
N CYS A 410 -5.06 3.05 32.76
CA CYS A 410 -4.05 3.90 32.14
C CYS A 410 -3.04 4.42 33.16
N ASP A 411 -3.52 4.84 34.33
CA ASP A 411 -2.71 5.41 35.40
C ASP A 411 -1.83 4.32 36.04
N ARG A 412 -2.38 3.11 36.25
CA ARG A 412 -1.63 1.93 36.72
C ARG A 412 -0.55 1.50 35.73
N ALA A 413 -0.84 1.46 34.43
CA ALA A 413 0.16 1.12 33.42
C ALA A 413 1.32 2.13 33.39
N LEU A 414 1.01 3.42 33.52
CA LEU A 414 2.02 4.47 33.60
C LEU A 414 2.82 4.40 34.90
N ALA A 415 2.16 4.16 36.03
CA ALA A 415 2.78 3.98 37.33
C ALA A 415 3.73 2.77 37.32
N LEU A 416 3.32 1.64 36.74
CA LEU A 416 4.15 0.45 36.57
C LEU A 416 5.45 0.77 35.83
N GLY A 417 5.37 1.45 34.67
CA GLY A 417 6.55 1.85 33.92
C GLY A 417 7.47 2.80 34.69
N ARG A 418 6.90 3.76 35.44
CA ARG A 418 7.67 4.67 36.32
C ARG A 418 8.33 3.93 37.47
N THR A 419 7.61 3.05 38.15
CA THR A 419 8.13 2.26 39.28
C THR A 419 9.26 1.35 38.83
N LEU A 420 9.11 0.64 37.70
CA LEU A 420 10.19 -0.16 37.12
C LEU A 420 11.45 0.69 36.83
N ARG A 421 11.27 1.88 36.24
CA ARG A 421 12.39 2.77 35.92
C ARG A 421 13.08 3.34 37.16
N MET A 422 12.31 3.73 38.18
CA MET A 422 12.84 4.40 39.36
C MET A 422 13.38 3.43 40.41
N GLN A 423 12.65 2.34 40.68
CA GLN A 423 13.02 1.37 41.72
C GLN A 423 13.95 0.26 41.20
N PHE A 424 13.88 -0.06 39.90
CA PHE A 424 14.69 -1.12 39.28
C PHE A 424 15.46 -0.61 38.04
N PRO A 425 16.24 0.48 38.14
CA PRO A 425 16.80 1.19 36.98
C PRO A 425 17.73 0.33 36.12
N ASN A 426 18.50 -0.56 36.74
CA ASN A 426 19.41 -1.43 36.00
C ASN A 426 18.69 -2.61 35.35
N LEU A 427 17.70 -3.20 36.02
CA LEU A 427 16.80 -4.19 35.41
C LEU A 427 16.10 -3.56 34.20
N TRP A 428 15.60 -2.34 34.35
CA TRP A 428 14.99 -1.58 33.26
C TRP A 428 15.95 -1.37 32.09
N ARG A 429 17.19 -0.92 32.34
CA ARG A 429 18.21 -0.73 31.30
C ARG A 429 18.51 -2.04 30.56
N ARG A 430 18.63 -3.16 31.28
CA ARG A 430 18.86 -4.49 30.68
C ARG A 430 17.66 -4.94 29.86
N LEU A 431 16.46 -4.74 30.37
CA LEU A 431 15.23 -5.00 29.63
C LEU A 431 15.19 -4.20 28.33
N GLN A 432 15.52 -2.90 28.35
CA GLN A 432 15.62 -2.06 27.15
C GLN A 432 16.63 -2.56 26.10
N ALA A 433 17.66 -3.30 26.51
CA ALA A 433 18.62 -3.91 25.60
C ALA A 433 18.11 -5.23 24.97
N THR A 434 16.98 -5.77 25.45
CA THR A 434 16.39 -7.00 24.88
C THR A 434 15.55 -6.70 23.64
N SER A 435 15.72 -7.51 22.61
CA SER A 435 14.90 -7.44 21.40
C SER A 435 13.55 -8.12 21.64
N SER A 436 12.44 -7.38 21.50
CA SER A 436 11.08 -7.92 21.45
C SER A 436 10.65 -8.75 22.67
N GLY A 437 11.23 -8.48 23.84
CA GLY A 437 10.93 -9.19 25.09
C GLY A 437 11.54 -10.60 25.19
N ARG A 438 12.48 -10.96 24.30
CA ARG A 438 13.27 -12.19 24.42
C ARG A 438 14.41 -11.94 25.39
N LEU A 439 14.38 -12.65 26.51
CA LEU A 439 15.41 -12.58 27.53
C LEU A 439 16.55 -13.50 27.14
N LEU A 440 17.75 -12.95 26.98
CA LEU A 440 18.94 -13.70 26.59
C LEU A 440 19.92 -13.74 27.76
N VAL A 441 20.60 -14.88 27.93
CA VAL A 441 21.72 -15.04 28.86
C VAL A 441 22.93 -15.59 28.10
N SER A 442 24.09 -14.98 28.36
CA SER A 442 25.38 -15.47 27.86
C SER A 442 25.74 -16.77 28.58
N THR A 443 25.67 -17.89 27.88
CA THR A 443 26.03 -19.20 28.41
C THR A 443 27.39 -19.61 27.88
N ARG A 444 28.27 -20.08 28.77
CA ARG A 444 29.55 -20.68 28.39
C ARG A 444 29.27 -22.09 27.86
N VAL A 445 29.35 -22.27 26.55
CA VAL A 445 29.13 -23.55 25.87
C VAL A 445 30.46 -24.08 25.36
N ARG A 446 30.61 -25.40 25.34
CA ARG A 446 31.81 -26.04 24.81
C ARG A 446 31.87 -25.82 23.30
N ASP A 447 33.01 -25.36 22.80
CA ASP A 447 33.22 -25.04 21.40
C ASP A 447 33.82 -26.23 20.67
N ALA A 448 32.96 -27.17 20.27
CA ALA A 448 33.39 -28.40 19.61
C ALA A 448 34.14 -28.14 18.30
N GLU A 449 33.80 -27.08 17.58
CA GLU A 449 34.49 -26.70 16.33
C GLU A 449 35.90 -26.19 16.62
N ALA A 450 36.05 -25.30 17.61
CA ALA A 450 37.38 -24.83 18.01
C ALA A 450 38.24 -25.98 18.58
N GLU A 451 37.65 -26.91 19.32
CA GLU A 451 38.35 -28.09 19.83
C GLU A 451 38.81 -29.00 18.69
N ALA A 452 37.95 -29.31 17.72
CA ALA A 452 38.32 -30.10 16.55
C ALA A 452 39.41 -29.41 15.71
N ALA A 453 39.36 -28.08 15.57
CA ALA A 453 40.39 -27.32 14.89
C ALA A 453 41.74 -27.33 15.64
N GLN A 454 41.70 -27.28 16.99
CA GLN A 454 42.89 -27.39 17.83
C GLN A 454 43.49 -28.80 17.75
N ASP A 455 42.67 -29.84 17.81
CA ASP A 455 43.10 -31.23 17.67
C ASP A 455 43.75 -31.46 16.30
N ALA A 456 43.11 -31.02 15.22
CA ALA A 456 43.67 -31.09 13.87
C ALA A 456 44.96 -30.27 13.68
N ARG A 457 45.17 -29.22 14.48
CA ARG A 457 46.44 -28.46 14.49
C ARG A 457 47.53 -29.25 15.21
N ILE A 458 47.19 -29.90 16.32
CA ILE A 458 48.13 -30.75 17.08
C ILE A 458 48.51 -31.99 16.25
N ASP A 459 47.55 -32.64 15.59
CA ASP A 459 47.82 -33.78 14.70
C ASP A 459 48.81 -33.40 13.59
N ARG A 460 48.56 -32.29 12.89
CA ARG A 460 49.46 -31.76 11.84
C ARG A 460 50.86 -31.43 12.37
N GLU A 461 50.96 -30.93 13.59
CA GLU A 461 52.24 -30.63 14.23
C GLU A 461 53.01 -31.92 14.58
N ILE A 462 52.32 -32.95 15.07
CA ILE A 462 52.91 -34.26 15.36
C ILE A 462 53.39 -34.92 14.07
N GLU A 463 52.56 -34.92 13.01
CA GLU A 463 52.93 -35.44 11.68
C GLU A 463 54.16 -34.74 11.11
N ARG A 464 54.22 -33.41 11.21
CA ARG A 464 55.38 -32.64 10.76
C ARG A 464 56.65 -33.05 11.50
N ARG A 465 56.59 -33.13 12.84
CA ARG A 465 57.75 -33.54 13.66
C ARG A 465 58.19 -34.98 13.38
N ALA A 466 57.25 -35.90 13.17
CA ALA A 466 57.56 -37.29 12.80
C ALA A 466 58.34 -37.35 11.48
N ARG A 467 57.90 -36.58 10.49
CA ARG A 467 58.56 -36.46 9.19
C ARG A 467 59.96 -35.84 9.31
N ASP A 468 60.08 -34.74 10.05
CA ASP A 468 61.37 -34.04 10.25
C ASP A 468 62.38 -34.93 11.00
N ALA A 469 61.90 -35.81 11.88
CA ALA A 469 62.73 -36.77 12.61
C ALA A 469 63.01 -38.08 11.85
N GLY A 470 62.56 -38.21 10.59
CA GLY A 470 62.85 -39.35 9.71
C GLY A 470 62.06 -40.62 9.99
N TYR A 471 60.93 -40.53 10.70
CA TYR A 471 60.05 -41.68 10.93
C TYR A 471 59.12 -41.91 9.73
N ALA A 472 59.06 -43.15 9.25
CA ALA A 472 58.16 -43.54 8.16
C ALA A 472 56.71 -43.70 8.63
N ASP A 473 56.50 -43.94 9.93
CA ASP A 473 55.21 -44.17 10.56
C ASP A 473 55.05 -43.23 11.77
N GLN A 474 53.91 -42.54 11.82
CA GLN A 474 53.53 -41.63 12.91
C GLN A 474 53.39 -42.38 14.24
N ASP A 475 52.88 -43.62 14.21
CA ASP A 475 52.66 -44.41 15.43
C ASP A 475 54.00 -44.87 16.04
N GLU A 476 55.04 -45.06 15.23
CA GLU A 476 56.40 -45.30 15.73
C GLU A 476 56.98 -44.05 16.41
N TYR A 477 56.80 -42.86 15.80
CA TYR A 477 57.24 -41.60 16.39
C TYR A 477 56.55 -41.32 17.74
N VAL A 478 55.23 -41.51 17.82
CA VAL A 478 54.44 -41.32 19.04
C VAL A 478 54.88 -42.28 20.15
N ARG A 479 55.13 -43.56 19.82
CA ARG A 479 55.61 -44.56 20.80
C ARG A 479 56.98 -44.20 21.39
N ARG A 480 57.93 -43.76 20.55
CA ARG A 480 59.30 -43.42 21.00
C ARG A 480 59.38 -42.06 21.71
N ASN A 481 58.46 -41.13 21.41
CA ASN A 481 58.47 -39.75 21.95
C ASN A 481 57.29 -39.47 22.90
N ARG A 482 56.85 -40.50 23.64
CA ARG A 482 55.64 -40.47 24.46
C ARG A 482 55.57 -39.32 25.47
N SER A 483 56.71 -38.86 26.01
CA SER A 483 56.76 -37.72 26.95
C SER A 483 56.48 -36.38 26.27
N LEU A 484 57.03 -36.16 25.06
CA LEU A 484 56.80 -34.96 24.26
C LEU A 484 55.36 -34.93 23.73
N VAL A 485 54.89 -36.04 23.16
CA VAL A 485 53.52 -36.17 22.64
C VAL A 485 52.48 -36.11 23.76
N GLY A 486 52.77 -36.64 24.95
CA GLY A 486 51.90 -36.52 26.12
C GLY A 486 51.68 -35.07 26.56
N THR A 487 52.65 -34.18 26.29
CA THR A 487 52.51 -32.73 26.55
C THR A 487 51.56 -32.09 25.54
N ASP A 488 51.66 -32.46 24.26
CA ASP A 488 50.75 -32.00 23.20
C ASP A 488 49.33 -32.58 23.36
N GLU A 489 49.20 -33.84 23.78
CA GLU A 489 47.90 -34.45 24.13
C GLU A 489 47.26 -33.79 25.36
N SER A 490 48.05 -33.25 26.29
CA SER A 490 47.50 -32.51 27.43
C SER A 490 46.78 -31.22 27.00
N LEU A 491 47.12 -30.67 25.84
CA LEU A 491 46.41 -29.53 25.25
C LEU A 491 45.05 -29.94 24.66
N ARG A 492 44.90 -31.19 24.19
CA ARG A 492 43.59 -31.74 23.75
C ARG A 492 42.60 -31.89 24.91
N LYS A 493 43.11 -32.08 26.13
CA LYS A 493 42.28 -32.31 27.33
C LYS A 493 41.64 -31.04 27.90
N LYS A 494 42.01 -29.85 27.42
CA LYS A 494 41.45 -28.59 27.91
C LYS A 494 40.25 -28.19 27.05
N PRO A 495 39.01 -28.31 27.56
CA PRO A 495 37.85 -27.90 26.79
C PRO A 495 37.91 -26.42 26.44
N ILE A 496 37.68 -26.10 25.17
CA ILE A 496 37.56 -24.74 24.69
C ILE A 496 36.09 -24.36 24.84
N TYR A 497 35.85 -23.13 25.28
CA TYR A 497 34.49 -22.64 25.45
C TYR A 497 34.33 -21.34 24.71
N LYS A 498 33.15 -21.19 24.11
CA LYS A 498 32.65 -19.92 23.59
C LYS A 498 31.45 -19.45 24.42
N THR A 499 31.17 -18.16 24.32
CA THR A 499 29.98 -17.58 24.92
C THR A 499 28.92 -17.44 23.84
N GLU A 500 27.77 -18.08 24.05
CA GLU A 500 26.63 -17.96 23.13
C GLU A 500 25.43 -17.36 23.85
N PRO A 501 24.66 -16.48 23.17
CA PRO A 501 23.39 -16.02 23.70
C PRO A 501 22.38 -17.17 23.64
N ARG A 502 21.89 -17.60 24.80
CA ARG A 502 20.77 -18.56 24.89
C ARG A 502 19.51 -17.84 25.33
N GLU A 503 18.39 -18.21 24.73
CA GLU A 503 17.08 -17.72 25.15
C GLU A 503 16.74 -18.31 26.52
N PHE A 504 16.57 -17.41 27.48
CA PHE A 504 16.18 -17.74 28.85
C PHE A 504 14.65 -17.84 28.97
N GLY A 505 13.94 -16.95 28.29
CA GLY A 505 12.48 -16.90 28.28
C GLY A 505 11.96 -15.70 27.49
N ARG A 506 10.64 -15.56 27.43
CA ARG A 506 9.97 -14.48 26.71
C ARG A 506 8.96 -13.77 27.61
N LEU A 507 9.07 -12.45 27.73
CA LEU A 507 8.13 -11.64 28.49
C LEU A 507 7.00 -11.16 27.59
N ARG A 508 5.76 -11.49 27.96
CA ARG A 508 4.57 -10.93 27.31
C ARG A 508 4.36 -9.50 27.78
N GLY A 509 3.89 -8.64 26.88
CA GLY A 509 3.58 -7.23 27.16
C GLY A 509 4.74 -6.29 27.47
N TYR A 510 5.98 -6.80 27.51
CA TYR A 510 7.17 -5.97 27.67
C TYR A 510 7.26 -4.86 26.60
N ARG A 511 6.86 -5.17 25.35
CA ARG A 511 6.94 -4.23 24.23
C ARG A 511 6.19 -2.93 24.56
N TYR A 512 4.97 -3.05 25.08
CA TYR A 512 4.18 -1.87 25.41
C TYR A 512 4.83 -1.04 26.52
N LEU A 513 5.36 -1.66 27.58
CA LEU A 513 6.09 -0.93 28.63
C LEU A 513 7.34 -0.22 28.08
N ALA A 514 8.08 -0.86 27.17
CA ALA A 514 9.31 -0.32 26.60
C ALA A 514 9.08 0.86 25.65
N THR A 515 8.02 0.79 24.83
CA THR A 515 7.75 1.81 23.79
C THR A 515 6.79 2.90 24.26
N SER A 516 5.83 2.57 25.13
CA SER A 516 4.78 3.50 25.56
C SER A 516 5.19 4.25 26.83
N VAL A 517 6.12 5.19 26.69
CA VAL A 517 6.33 6.25 27.70
C VAL A 517 5.30 7.39 27.50
N SER A 518 4.58 7.41 26.38
CA SER A 518 3.53 8.39 26.10
C SER A 518 2.23 8.07 26.82
N GLU A 519 1.66 9.05 27.50
CA GLU A 519 0.40 9.06 28.26
C GLU A 519 -0.76 8.34 27.53
N PRO A 520 -1.04 7.04 27.81
CA PRO A 520 -2.08 6.29 27.11
C PRO A 520 -3.47 6.89 27.36
N LYS A 521 -3.70 7.43 28.56
CA LYS A 521 -4.92 8.15 28.94
C LYS A 521 -5.18 9.33 28.00
N ARG A 522 -4.19 10.20 27.79
CA ARG A 522 -4.30 11.36 26.89
C ARG A 522 -4.57 10.93 25.46
N ARG A 523 -3.87 9.89 24.99
CA ARG A 523 -4.06 9.36 23.63
C ARG A 523 -5.46 8.80 23.42
N LEU A 524 -5.96 7.98 24.35
CA LEU A 524 -7.32 7.44 24.29
C LEU A 524 -8.37 8.55 24.43
N ALA A 525 -8.13 9.58 25.24
CA ALA A 525 -9.04 10.72 25.37
C ALA A 525 -9.17 11.51 24.07
N ASN A 526 -8.05 11.77 23.38
CA ASN A 526 -8.07 12.39 22.05
C ASN A 526 -8.81 11.52 21.04
N MET A 527 -8.56 10.21 21.04
CA MET A 527 -9.25 9.27 20.15
C MET A 527 -10.76 9.19 20.43
N LEU A 528 -11.16 9.25 21.70
CA LEU A 528 -12.57 9.32 22.09
C LEU A 528 -13.22 10.60 21.54
N GLN A 529 -12.56 11.75 21.69
CA GLN A 529 -13.05 13.01 21.15
C GLN A 529 -13.19 12.96 19.62
N ASP A 530 -12.21 12.36 18.92
CA ASP A 530 -12.24 12.19 17.47
C ASP A 530 -13.32 11.19 17.02
N LEU A 531 -13.57 10.14 17.81
CA LEU A 531 -14.63 9.17 17.59
C LEU A 531 -16.02 9.81 17.75
N ASP A 532 -16.20 10.62 18.80
CA ASP A 532 -17.42 11.40 19.02
C ASP A 532 -17.66 12.44 17.93
N ARG A 533 -16.60 13.15 17.52
CA ARG A 533 -16.65 14.10 16.39
C ARG A 533 -17.06 13.38 15.11
N SER A 534 -16.43 12.26 14.81
CA SER A 534 -16.78 11.44 13.64
C SER A 534 -18.23 10.95 13.71
N GLY A 535 -18.71 10.53 14.88
CA GLY A 535 -20.11 10.13 15.06
C GLY A 535 -21.10 11.26 14.85
N LYS A 536 -20.80 12.48 15.30
CA LYS A 536 -21.61 13.67 15.04
C LYS A 536 -21.59 14.05 13.55
N GLU A 537 -20.40 14.04 12.93
CA GLU A 537 -20.26 14.29 11.50
C GLU A 537 -21.08 13.30 10.68
N LEU A 538 -20.92 11.99 10.90
CA LEU A 538 -21.63 10.96 10.14
C LEU A 538 -23.15 11.07 10.24
N ARG A 539 -23.69 11.44 11.42
CA ARG A 539 -25.14 11.66 11.59
C ARG A 539 -25.65 12.94 10.94
N ALA A 540 -24.79 13.95 10.75
CA ALA A 540 -25.14 15.21 10.12
C ALA A 540 -24.87 15.24 8.60
N LEU A 541 -24.33 14.15 8.03
CA LEU A 541 -24.00 14.08 6.61
C LEU A 541 -25.25 14.16 5.73
N GLN A 542 -25.25 15.12 4.81
CA GLN A 542 -26.13 15.12 3.64
C GLN A 542 -25.53 14.20 2.59
N THR A 543 -25.87 12.91 2.66
CA THR A 543 -25.20 11.86 1.87
C THR A 543 -25.36 12.04 0.36
N ASP A 544 -26.47 12.64 -0.06
CA ASP A 544 -26.83 12.98 -1.45
C ASP A 544 -25.85 13.97 -2.09
N THR A 545 -25.21 14.83 -1.29
CA THR A 545 -24.20 15.80 -1.76
C THR A 545 -22.81 15.19 -1.93
N LEU A 546 -22.57 14.00 -1.38
CA LEU A 546 -21.25 13.38 -1.34
C LEU A 546 -21.08 12.29 -2.40
N SER A 547 -19.89 12.22 -2.99
CA SER A 547 -19.52 11.10 -3.85
C SER A 547 -19.36 9.80 -3.05
N THR A 548 -19.49 8.64 -3.69
CA THR A 548 -19.28 7.33 -3.05
C THR A 548 -17.88 7.21 -2.44
N GLU A 549 -16.87 7.81 -3.07
CA GLU A 549 -15.50 7.80 -2.56
C GLU A 549 -15.35 8.68 -1.31
N ALA A 550 -16.04 9.83 -1.25
CA ALA A 550 -16.07 10.66 -0.05
C ALA A 550 -16.72 9.92 1.14
N LEU A 551 -17.82 9.19 0.90
CA LEU A 551 -18.46 8.34 1.93
C LEU A 551 -17.50 7.26 2.45
N ARG A 552 -16.79 6.58 1.55
CA ARG A 552 -15.76 5.59 1.90
C ARG A 552 -14.60 6.20 2.66
N GLY A 553 -14.16 7.40 2.29
CA GLY A 553 -13.14 8.17 3.00
C GLY A 553 -13.54 8.41 4.46
N LYS A 554 -14.79 8.82 4.70
CA LYS A 554 -15.33 8.98 6.06
C LYS A 554 -15.33 7.67 6.85
N LEU A 555 -15.78 6.56 6.26
CA LEU A 555 -15.73 5.22 6.87
C LEU A 555 -14.29 4.77 7.19
N LYS A 556 -13.36 4.99 6.26
CA LYS A 556 -11.94 4.66 6.43
C LYS A 556 -11.30 5.44 7.59
N ASN A 557 -11.71 6.69 7.81
CA ASN A 557 -11.25 7.46 8.95
C ASN A 557 -11.70 6.84 10.27
N VAL A 558 -12.97 6.42 10.38
CA VAL A 558 -13.47 5.70 11.57
C VAL A 558 -12.72 4.39 11.76
N GLN A 559 -12.47 3.63 10.69
CA GLN A 559 -11.68 2.40 10.75
C GLN A 559 -10.26 2.64 11.28
N ARG A 560 -9.56 3.67 10.78
CA ARG A 560 -8.22 4.02 11.28
C ARG A 560 -8.25 4.38 12.77
N LEU A 561 -9.27 5.10 13.23
CA LEU A 561 -9.47 5.45 14.64
C LEU A 561 -9.74 4.20 15.49
N THR A 562 -10.68 3.35 15.09
CA THR A 562 -11.01 2.08 15.77
C THR A 562 -9.77 1.20 15.92
N SER A 563 -9.02 0.95 14.84
CA SER A 563 -7.78 0.16 14.91
C SER A 563 -6.67 0.83 15.73
N ALA A 564 -6.66 2.16 15.83
CA ALA A 564 -5.72 2.86 16.71
C ALA A 564 -6.10 2.68 18.19
N ILE A 565 -7.40 2.75 18.52
CA ILE A 565 -7.93 2.49 19.86
C ILE A 565 -7.63 1.05 20.27
N GLU A 566 -7.96 0.07 19.43
CA GLU A 566 -7.72 -1.36 19.69
C GLU A 566 -6.26 -1.66 19.96
N ARG A 567 -5.32 -1.03 19.24
CA ARG A 567 -3.88 -1.18 19.49
C ARG A 567 -3.47 -0.66 20.87
N VAL A 568 -4.02 0.46 21.31
CA VAL A 568 -3.72 1.01 22.65
C VAL A 568 -4.31 0.11 23.73
N LEU A 569 -5.57 -0.34 23.56
CA LEU A 569 -6.23 -1.25 24.49
C LEU A 569 -5.52 -2.61 24.58
N SER A 570 -5.10 -3.16 23.44
CA SER A 570 -4.29 -4.38 23.40
C SER A 570 -2.98 -4.21 24.15
N GLY A 571 -2.34 -3.05 24.03
CA GLY A 571 -1.17 -2.70 24.82
C GLY A 571 -1.42 -2.62 26.33
N LEU A 572 -2.57 -2.08 26.75
CA LEU A 572 -2.98 -2.06 28.15
C LEU A 572 -3.27 -3.47 28.69
N MET A 573 -3.89 -4.34 27.90
CA MET A 573 -4.08 -5.75 28.25
C MET A 573 -2.74 -6.49 28.39
N GLU A 574 -1.82 -6.20 27.48
CA GLU A 574 -0.44 -6.70 27.51
C GLU A 574 0.30 -6.29 28.79
N CYS A 575 0.10 -5.08 29.32
CA CYS A 575 0.63 -4.69 30.64
C CYS A 575 0.13 -5.61 31.76
N GLY A 576 -1.15 -6.00 31.72
CA GLY A 576 -1.70 -6.98 32.66
C GLY A 576 -0.94 -8.30 32.56
N SER A 577 -0.75 -8.81 31.35
CA SER A 577 0.02 -10.05 31.14
C SER A 577 1.48 -9.93 31.57
N PHE A 578 2.13 -8.76 31.45
CA PHE A 578 3.49 -8.57 31.95
C PHE A 578 3.60 -8.83 33.46
N LEU A 579 2.55 -8.49 34.21
CA LEU A 579 2.45 -8.68 35.65
C LEU A 579 1.99 -10.10 36.06
N ASP A 580 1.77 -11.00 35.10
CA ASP A 580 1.48 -12.41 35.41
C ASP A 580 2.63 -13.01 36.24
N ALA A 581 2.28 -13.79 37.27
CA ALA A 581 3.25 -14.38 38.20
C ALA A 581 4.35 -15.19 37.48
N SER A 582 4.01 -15.85 36.37
CA SER A 582 4.97 -16.59 35.54
C SER A 582 5.98 -15.68 34.81
N ASN A 583 5.55 -14.51 34.32
CA ASN A 583 6.42 -13.53 33.68
C ASN A 583 7.33 -12.86 34.71
N LEU A 584 6.77 -12.49 35.87
CA LEU A 584 7.57 -11.93 36.96
C LEU A 584 8.62 -12.91 37.45
N LYS A 585 8.26 -14.19 37.60
CA LYS A 585 9.23 -15.24 37.98
C LYS A 585 10.33 -15.38 36.92
N THR A 586 9.95 -15.45 35.64
CA THR A 586 10.91 -15.51 34.53
C THR A 586 11.85 -14.31 34.52
N LEU A 587 11.32 -13.12 34.81
CA LEU A 587 12.08 -11.87 34.92
C LEU A 587 13.08 -11.90 36.09
N ALA A 588 12.64 -12.36 37.27
CA ALA A 588 13.50 -12.49 38.45
C ALA A 588 14.61 -13.51 38.23
N ASP A 589 14.28 -14.70 37.72
CA ASP A 589 15.24 -15.77 37.45
C ASP A 589 16.27 -15.32 36.40
N TRP A 590 15.83 -14.60 35.36
CA TRP A 590 16.72 -14.02 34.35
C TRP A 590 17.65 -12.97 34.95
N ALA A 591 17.11 -12.04 35.75
CA ALA A 591 17.91 -10.99 36.39
C ALA A 591 18.99 -11.58 37.30
N ASN A 592 18.65 -12.62 38.08
CA ASN A 592 19.59 -13.35 38.92
C ASN A 592 20.66 -14.10 38.08
N ALA A 593 20.27 -14.71 36.95
CA ALA A 593 21.19 -15.41 36.06
C ALA A 593 22.26 -14.49 35.45
N LEU A 594 21.94 -13.20 35.27
CA LEU A 594 22.90 -12.23 34.76
C LEU A 594 23.94 -11.75 35.79
N LYS A 595 23.87 -12.22 37.05
CA LYS A 595 24.82 -11.91 38.14
C LYS A 595 25.18 -10.41 38.23
N SER A 596 24.15 -9.55 38.24
CA SER A 596 24.34 -8.09 38.14
C SER A 596 25.02 -7.44 39.35
N GLY A 597 25.13 -8.15 40.48
CA GLY A 597 25.65 -7.60 41.74
C GLY A 597 24.68 -6.65 42.45
N GLU A 598 23.46 -6.47 41.92
CA GLU A 598 22.47 -5.53 42.45
C GLU A 598 21.72 -6.06 43.66
N GLY A 599 21.71 -7.37 43.87
CA GLY A 599 20.94 -8.04 44.90
C GLY A 599 20.33 -9.33 44.38
N ILE A 600 19.36 -9.85 45.12
CA ILE A 600 18.59 -11.05 44.74
C ILE A 600 17.16 -10.62 44.41
N TYR A 601 16.71 -10.98 43.22
CA TYR A 601 15.32 -10.82 42.80
C TYR A 601 14.50 -12.03 43.25
N THR A 602 13.35 -11.82 43.88
CA THR A 602 12.41 -12.87 44.27
C THR A 602 10.99 -12.51 43.84
N VAL A 603 10.14 -13.53 43.68
CA VAL A 603 8.71 -13.34 43.40
C VAL A 603 7.90 -14.07 44.46
N GLU A 604 7.12 -13.32 45.23
CA GLU A 604 6.28 -13.83 46.32
C GLU A 604 4.91 -13.17 46.23
N ASN A 605 3.82 -13.97 46.25
CA ASN A 605 2.45 -13.47 46.14
C ASN A 605 2.20 -12.55 44.93
N GLY A 606 2.89 -12.84 43.81
CA GLY A 606 2.85 -12.01 42.61
C GLY A 606 3.69 -10.72 42.70
N LEU A 607 4.39 -10.44 43.79
CA LEU A 607 5.21 -9.24 43.94
C LEU A 607 6.65 -9.53 43.49
N LEU A 608 7.19 -8.71 42.59
CA LEU A 608 8.62 -8.75 42.27
C LEU A 608 9.38 -7.92 43.30
N SER A 609 10.27 -8.57 44.05
CA SER A 609 11.07 -7.94 45.09
C SER A 609 12.56 -7.97 44.73
N LEU A 610 13.29 -6.90 45.06
CA LEU A 610 14.75 -6.84 45.00
C LEU A 610 15.30 -6.60 46.40
N ARG A 611 16.08 -7.55 46.92
CA ARG A 611 16.83 -7.39 48.18
C ARG A 611 18.29 -7.06 47.86
N ILE A 612 18.70 -5.83 48.12
CA ILE A 612 20.08 -5.38 47.89
C ILE A 612 20.99 -5.73 49.10
N PRO A 613 22.32 -5.79 48.95
CA PRO A 613 23.24 -6.19 50.02
C PRO A 613 23.13 -5.37 51.33
N SER A 614 22.67 -4.12 51.26
CA SER A 614 22.44 -3.29 52.44
C SER A 614 21.20 -3.67 53.25
N GLY A 615 20.46 -4.69 52.83
CA GLY A 615 19.22 -5.13 53.49
C GLY A 615 17.97 -4.37 53.06
N ARG A 616 18.09 -3.29 52.27
CA ARG A 616 16.94 -2.57 51.72
C ARG A 616 16.19 -3.45 50.72
N MET A 617 14.86 -3.39 50.76
CA MET A 617 13.97 -4.12 49.87
C MET A 617 13.16 -3.15 49.02
N PHE A 618 13.06 -3.43 47.73
CA PHE A 618 12.18 -2.74 46.79
C PHE A 618 11.14 -3.72 46.27
N THR A 619 9.90 -3.31 46.14
CA THR A 619 8.79 -4.17 45.74
C THR A 619 7.99 -3.54 44.61
N LEU A 620 7.68 -4.35 43.60
CA LEU A 620 6.76 -4.01 42.52
C LEU A 620 5.46 -4.78 42.73
N GLU A 621 4.38 -4.04 42.96
CA GLU A 621 3.05 -4.63 43.13
C GLU A 621 2.42 -5.02 41.80
N ALA A 622 1.91 -6.26 41.70
CA ALA A 622 1.39 -6.84 40.46
C ALA A 622 -0.14 -6.83 40.36
N THR A 623 -0.81 -5.90 41.05
CA THR A 623 -2.26 -5.81 40.99
C THR A 623 -2.70 -4.98 39.77
N PHE A 624 -2.96 -5.67 38.66
CA PHE A 624 -3.57 -5.07 37.46
C PHE A 624 -4.96 -5.65 37.23
N SER A 625 -6.00 -4.86 37.48
CA SER A 625 -7.36 -5.27 37.15
C SER A 625 -7.49 -5.51 35.64
N PRO A 626 -8.23 -6.55 35.21
CA PRO A 626 -8.44 -6.79 33.78
C PRO A 626 -9.07 -5.57 33.13
N VAL A 627 -8.63 -5.23 31.91
CA VAL A 627 -9.25 -4.18 31.11
C VAL A 627 -10.67 -4.63 30.75
N PRO A 628 -11.71 -3.78 30.90
CA PRO A 628 -13.07 -4.13 30.53
C PRO A 628 -13.15 -4.61 29.08
N ASN A 629 -13.96 -5.62 28.82
CA ASN A 629 -14.22 -6.06 27.46
C ASN A 629 -15.04 -4.99 26.72
N ILE A 630 -14.50 -4.46 25.63
CA ILE A 630 -15.12 -3.39 24.83
C ILE A 630 -15.86 -4.02 23.65
N SER A 631 -16.99 -4.65 23.94
CA SER A 631 -17.77 -5.43 22.99
C SER A 631 -18.30 -4.60 21.81
N ALA A 632 -18.73 -3.37 22.07
CA ALA A 632 -19.26 -2.47 21.05
C ALA A 632 -18.17 -1.97 20.09
N LEU A 633 -16.93 -1.80 20.56
CA LEU A 633 -15.81 -1.48 19.68
C LEU A 633 -15.48 -2.65 18.75
N GLY A 634 -15.54 -3.89 19.24
CA GLY A 634 -15.38 -5.08 18.41
C GLY A 634 -16.51 -5.24 17.38
N GLU A 635 -17.76 -4.91 17.74
CA GLU A 635 -18.87 -4.85 16.77
C GLU A 635 -18.69 -3.76 15.72
N LEU A 636 -18.20 -2.59 16.12
CA LEU A 636 -17.86 -1.49 15.23
C LEU A 636 -16.76 -1.91 14.23
N GLY A 637 -15.70 -2.57 14.71
CA GLY A 637 -14.64 -3.14 13.86
C GLY A 637 -15.20 -4.10 12.81
N ARG A 638 -16.04 -5.07 13.22
CA ARG A 638 -16.70 -6.01 12.30
C ARG A 638 -17.59 -5.30 11.28
N ALA A 639 -18.36 -4.30 11.70
CA ALA A 639 -19.20 -3.50 10.80
C ALA A 639 -18.37 -2.71 9.77
N LEU A 640 -17.12 -2.35 10.09
CA LEU A 640 -16.18 -1.67 9.20
C LEU A 640 -15.45 -2.63 8.25
N GLU A 641 -15.44 -3.93 8.51
CA GLU A 641 -14.86 -4.96 7.64
C GLU A 641 -15.87 -5.50 6.62
N THR A 642 -17.09 -5.79 7.06
CA THR A 642 -18.21 -6.23 6.19
C THR A 642 -18.73 -5.08 5.34
#